data_AF-A0A6F8YYC5-F1
#
_entry.id   AF-A0A6F8YYC5-F1
#
_cell.length_a   1.000
_cell.length_b   1.000
_cell.length_c   1.000
_cell.angle_alpha   90.00
_cell.angle_beta   90.00
_cell.angle_gamma   90.00
#
_symmetry.space_group_name_H-M   'P 1'
#
loop_
_entity.id
_entity.type
_entity.pdbx_description
1 polymer ?
#
loop_
_entity_poly.entity_id
_entity_poly.type
_entity_poly.pdbx_seq_one_letter_code
_entity_poly.pdbx_strand_id
1 'polypeptide(L)'
;MPDLAGFPRADWVWAVRDACRTVDAADLHYGDPRGDRTLRRVLAGYLRRVRAAAADPADIVVCAGFAQGLGLVLRALAGEGARVVAFEDPGHGAGEALAAAARLGLRTVPVPVDGRGLDVGALERTGADAVVLTPAHQWPTGVVLAPERRHALAAWAARRDAVIVEDDYDAELRHDREPVGTLQGVAPGRVVLLGTVSRSLAPAMRLGWVVCPPRLTAAVAREKRRGDRGSPVLDQLALARLVESGRYDRHLRRMRGLYAARRRALAGALARHAPGVRLTGLAAGFHAVAHLPGGVPERDAVAAARERSVGLYGMSAFRASGATAPDSSSWALATSASARSSGDRGGRRPARRVTVHARRALDRIGCGAMVGRRRWRIVRRVAFVVLAGFTALAVVAGLLAVWAVRRSFPEYDGERTLPGLAAEVTVHRDAYGVPQIYAGTAADLFRAQGYVHAQERFWEMDFRRHVTAGRLSELFGRDQLETDTFLRTLGWRRVAEREWGIISEESRGFLQAYADGVNAWLDQHGGGEPSGDVSLEYTVLGLTTRGYRIERWSPVDSLAWLKAMAWDLRGNMTDEIERAILAGGGLTREQVGELYPPYPQDLNRPIVDGGRVTGGAFVAADAGGAGGGWLPALTAVRDGLADLPALLGRQGTGLGSNSWVIAGSRTSSGKPLLANDPHLSPSMPGIWFQAGLHCECGFDLSGFTFAGVPGIVIGHNDAIAWGFTNLGPDVTDLYLEEVSGDRVRVGAGWQDLAEHTETIKVAGGGPVTITVRTGRNGPLLSDASAELRDAGGRYAVALRWTALDPGRTIDALFALNRARDWAGFRAAAALFEVPAQNLVYADVAGNIGYQAPGRIPVRGEGDGRWPAPGWDTGYDWRSYIPFDELPSVLNPARGYIVTANQAVIGSGYPYLLTHDWSYGYRSERINQLVEAAGRMVTVDDVGRMQMDGYNALAPMLVPHLLRVPSATPAVDLLRGWDYQQPVDSAPAAYFNAVWRALLARTFDELPAGYKPDGGDRWWEVVRGLLGSPSSPWWDDRGTPAVETMDQILSAALSDAAAELTDRLGDDPADWRWGDLHTIELRNQSFGESGVGPVEWLFNRGPEPVSGGASIVNATGWDAAAGYEVDAVPSMRMVVDLGDLDGSRWVQLSGNSGHAFSPHYADQFGPWRRGELLPMRWDPQTIRREATGTLVLKPPRT
;
A
#
# COMPACT_ATOMS: atom_id res chain seq x y z
N MET A 1 8.20 -31.01 -10.07
CA MET A 1 7.84 -29.91 -9.15
C MET A 1 6.64 -30.31 -8.31
N PRO A 2 6.47 -29.83 -7.07
CA PRO A 2 5.21 -30.02 -6.34
C PRO A 2 4.06 -29.25 -7.00
N ASP A 3 2.82 -29.55 -6.59
CA ASP A 3 1.66 -28.76 -6.98
C ASP A 3 1.61 -27.44 -6.18
N LEU A 4 1.98 -26.35 -6.84
CA LEU A 4 2.05 -25.01 -6.24
C LEU A 4 0.67 -24.46 -5.84
N ALA A 5 -0.42 -24.95 -6.44
CA ALA A 5 -1.76 -24.59 -6.00
C ALA A 5 -2.08 -25.20 -4.62
N GLY A 6 -1.39 -26.28 -4.25
CA GLY A 6 -1.53 -26.97 -2.98
C GLY A 6 -0.82 -26.32 -1.80
N PHE A 7 0.01 -25.28 -2.02
CA PHE A 7 0.78 -24.61 -0.96
C PHE A 7 -0.17 -24.08 0.15
N PRO A 8 0.10 -24.36 1.44
CA PRO A 8 -0.81 -24.02 2.53
C PRO A 8 -0.67 -22.54 2.93
N ARG A 9 -1.08 -21.62 2.05
CA ARG A 9 -0.92 -20.14 2.23
C ARG A 9 -1.39 -19.65 3.60
N ALA A 10 -2.59 -20.04 4.02
CA ALA A 10 -3.13 -19.62 5.31
C ALA A 10 -2.33 -20.15 6.51
N ASP A 11 -1.88 -21.40 6.47
CA ASP A 11 -1.06 -21.97 7.54
C ASP A 11 0.35 -21.34 7.56
N TRP A 12 0.89 -20.98 6.39
CA TRP A 12 2.17 -20.27 6.27
C TRP A 12 2.08 -18.84 6.80
N VAL A 13 1.07 -18.06 6.39
CA VAL A 13 0.83 -16.69 6.90
C VAL A 13 0.66 -16.70 8.42
N TRP A 14 -0.10 -17.66 8.96
CA TRP A 14 -0.22 -17.83 10.41
C TRP A 14 1.14 -18.07 11.07
N ALA A 15 1.95 -18.97 10.53
CA ALA A 15 3.25 -19.31 11.09
C ALA A 15 4.25 -18.14 11.04
N VAL A 16 4.23 -17.34 9.96
CA VAL A 16 5.06 -16.13 9.83
C VAL A 16 4.63 -15.05 10.83
N ARG A 17 3.32 -14.79 10.98
CA ARG A 17 2.82 -13.84 11.99
C ARG A 17 3.21 -14.26 13.40
N ASP A 18 3.07 -15.55 13.73
CA ASP A 18 3.46 -16.05 15.04
C ASP A 18 4.98 -15.98 15.28
N ALA A 19 5.78 -16.25 14.25
CA ALA A 19 7.23 -16.06 14.29
C ALA A 19 7.60 -14.59 14.55
N CYS A 20 7.00 -13.63 13.83
CA CYS A 20 7.28 -12.20 14.03
C CYS A 20 6.87 -11.72 15.43
N ARG A 21 5.80 -12.29 16.00
CA ARG A 21 5.32 -11.95 17.34
C ARG A 21 6.18 -12.53 18.47
N THR A 22 6.84 -13.67 18.22
CA THR A 22 7.52 -14.44 19.27
C THR A 22 9.04 -14.52 19.11
N VAL A 23 9.60 -13.83 18.12
CA VAL A 23 11.05 -13.74 17.91
C VAL A 23 11.66 -12.83 18.97
N ASP A 24 12.76 -13.27 19.59
CA ASP A 24 13.51 -12.45 20.53
C ASP A 24 14.43 -11.48 19.75
N ALA A 25 14.70 -10.29 20.30
CA ALA A 25 15.56 -9.29 19.64
C ALA A 25 16.96 -9.83 19.28
N ALA A 26 17.50 -10.75 20.07
CA ALA A 26 18.79 -11.41 19.80
C ALA A 26 18.76 -12.30 18.54
N ASP A 27 17.59 -12.85 18.18
CA ASP A 27 17.40 -13.70 17.01
C ASP A 27 17.25 -12.88 15.71
N LEU A 28 17.16 -11.55 15.79
CA LEU A 28 17.17 -10.63 14.65
C LEU A 28 18.59 -10.26 14.18
N HIS A 29 19.64 -10.75 14.84
CA HIS A 29 21.03 -10.58 14.43
C HIS A 29 21.54 -11.75 13.56
N TYR A 30 22.74 -11.60 12.97
CA TYR A 30 23.45 -12.72 12.33
C TYR A 30 23.86 -13.77 13.38
N GLY A 31 22.99 -14.77 13.59
CA GLY A 31 23.16 -15.81 14.60
C GLY A 31 24.14 -16.94 14.24
N ASP A 32 23.90 -18.13 14.79
CA ASP A 32 24.70 -19.33 14.48
C ASP A 32 24.60 -19.66 12.98
N PRO A 33 25.72 -19.79 12.24
CA PRO A 33 25.70 -20.10 10.80
C PRO A 33 25.07 -21.47 10.50
N ARG A 34 24.91 -22.32 11.51
CA ARG A 34 24.15 -23.57 11.39
C ARG A 34 22.64 -23.34 11.27
N GLY A 35 22.15 -22.13 11.51
CA GLY A 35 20.73 -21.78 11.54
C GLY A 35 20.15 -21.74 12.94
N ASP A 36 18.90 -21.30 13.01
CA ASP A 36 18.17 -21.07 14.25
C ASP A 36 18.12 -22.35 15.11
N ARG A 37 18.33 -22.16 16.42
CA ARG A 37 18.38 -23.24 17.40
C ARG A 37 17.03 -23.93 17.52
N THR A 38 15.93 -23.19 17.43
CA THR A 38 14.58 -23.74 17.57
C THR A 38 14.23 -24.62 16.38
N LEU A 39 14.44 -24.14 15.15
CA LEU A 39 14.22 -24.96 13.96
C LEU A 39 15.10 -26.22 13.97
N ARG A 40 16.39 -26.14 14.31
CA ARG A 40 17.26 -27.33 14.37
C ARG A 40 16.76 -28.37 15.38
N ARG A 41 16.25 -27.93 16.53
CA ARG A 41 15.64 -28.82 17.53
C ARG A 41 14.40 -29.52 16.99
N VAL A 42 13.52 -28.75 16.34
CA VAL A 42 12.27 -29.25 15.75
C VAL A 42 12.57 -30.23 14.61
N LEU A 43 13.50 -29.90 13.71
CA LEU A 43 13.92 -30.76 12.62
C LEU A 43 14.53 -32.08 13.14
N ALA A 44 15.40 -32.03 14.15
CA ALA A 44 15.99 -33.25 14.71
C ALA A 44 14.92 -34.18 15.29
N GLY A 45 13.95 -33.64 16.05
CA GLY A 45 12.82 -34.40 16.57
C GLY A 45 11.93 -34.98 15.46
N TYR A 46 11.65 -34.16 14.44
CA TYR A 46 10.86 -34.56 13.28
C TYR A 46 11.52 -35.68 12.47
N LEU A 47 12.81 -35.54 12.14
CA LEU A 47 13.56 -36.50 11.32
C LEU A 47 13.79 -37.84 12.04
N ARG A 48 14.04 -37.82 13.35
CA ARG A 48 14.09 -39.06 14.17
C ARG A 48 12.77 -39.83 14.07
N ARG A 49 11.65 -39.12 14.22
CA ARG A 49 10.31 -39.71 14.20
C ARG A 49 9.89 -40.21 12.81
N VAL A 50 10.10 -39.41 11.77
CA VAL A 50 9.51 -39.66 10.45
C VAL A 50 10.46 -40.45 9.55
N ARG A 51 11.77 -40.28 9.71
CA ARG A 51 12.80 -40.81 8.80
C ARG A 51 13.79 -41.76 9.44
N ALA A 52 13.61 -42.06 10.73
CA ALA A 52 14.54 -42.87 11.53
C ALA A 52 15.99 -42.39 11.44
N ALA A 53 16.20 -41.08 11.24
CA ALA A 53 17.52 -40.47 11.19
C ALA A 53 18.11 -40.39 12.60
N ALA A 54 19.40 -40.63 12.77
CA ALA A 54 20.14 -40.32 13.99
C ALA A 54 20.56 -38.84 13.98
N ALA A 55 19.56 -37.95 13.91
CA ALA A 55 19.75 -36.52 13.83
C ALA A 55 19.90 -35.89 15.22
N ASP A 56 20.96 -35.13 15.45
CA ASP A 56 21.16 -34.28 16.63
C ASP A 56 21.10 -32.79 16.20
N PRO A 57 20.42 -31.89 16.94
CA PRO A 57 20.40 -30.46 16.61
C PRO A 57 21.77 -29.81 16.45
N ALA A 58 22.81 -30.32 17.12
CA ALA A 58 24.18 -29.83 17.03
C ALA A 58 24.80 -30.06 15.64
N ASP A 59 24.34 -31.11 14.95
CA ASP A 59 24.85 -31.60 13.67
C ASP A 59 24.01 -31.19 12.46
N ILE A 60 23.00 -30.33 12.66
CA ILE A 60 22.14 -29.82 11.59
C ILE A 60 22.63 -28.44 11.14
N VAL A 61 22.77 -28.26 9.83
CA VAL A 61 22.99 -26.96 9.17
C VAL A 61 21.80 -26.62 8.28
N VAL A 62 21.10 -25.52 8.55
CA VAL A 62 20.01 -24.99 7.73
C VAL A 62 20.59 -24.29 6.50
N CYS A 63 19.99 -24.49 5.33
CA CYS A 63 20.47 -23.98 4.04
C CYS A 63 19.32 -23.62 3.08
N ALA A 64 19.68 -23.01 1.96
CA ALA A 64 18.77 -22.56 0.91
C ALA A 64 18.37 -23.71 -0.04
N GLY A 65 17.82 -24.77 0.53
CA GLY A 65 17.42 -26.00 -0.18
C GLY A 65 18.60 -26.87 -0.65
N PHE A 66 18.27 -27.92 -1.41
CA PHE A 66 19.20 -28.99 -1.80
C PHE A 66 20.48 -28.48 -2.50
N ALA A 67 20.35 -27.61 -3.50
CA ALA A 67 21.50 -27.17 -4.30
C ALA A 67 22.57 -26.47 -3.44
N GLN A 68 22.16 -25.62 -2.50
CA GLN A 68 23.10 -24.99 -1.57
C GLN A 68 23.67 -26.03 -0.59
N GLY A 69 22.82 -26.88 0.00
CA GLY A 69 23.26 -27.93 0.92
C GLY A 69 24.32 -28.84 0.31
N LEU A 70 24.10 -29.32 -0.91
CA LEU A 70 25.07 -30.12 -1.66
C LEU A 70 26.36 -29.33 -1.93
N GLY A 71 26.26 -28.08 -2.37
CA GLY A 71 27.44 -27.23 -2.61
C GLY A 71 28.30 -27.00 -1.35
N LEU A 72 27.67 -26.84 -0.18
CA LEU A 72 28.36 -26.69 1.10
C LEU A 72 29.09 -27.98 1.49
N VAL A 73 28.44 -29.13 1.32
CA VAL A 73 29.04 -30.44 1.61
C VAL A 73 30.20 -30.72 0.67
N LEU A 74 30.06 -30.49 -0.63
CA LEU A 74 31.14 -30.70 -1.61
C LEU A 74 32.34 -29.79 -1.33
N ARG A 75 32.13 -28.53 -0.93
CA ARG A 75 33.22 -27.63 -0.51
C ARG A 75 33.93 -28.13 0.75
N ALA A 76 33.17 -28.58 1.74
CA ALA A 76 33.74 -29.15 2.97
C ALA A 76 34.59 -30.40 2.66
N LEU A 77 34.07 -31.31 1.83
CA LEU A 77 34.79 -32.53 1.42
C LEU A 77 36.04 -32.22 0.60
N ALA A 78 35.97 -31.28 -0.36
CA ALA A 78 37.13 -30.85 -1.12
C ALA A 78 38.20 -30.23 -0.20
N GLY A 79 37.79 -29.44 0.80
CA GLY A 79 38.67 -28.87 1.83
C GLY A 79 39.31 -29.92 2.74
N GLU A 80 38.68 -31.08 2.93
CA GLU A 80 39.23 -32.24 3.64
C GLU A 80 40.04 -33.17 2.72
N GLY A 81 40.22 -32.81 1.45
CA GLY A 81 41.11 -33.51 0.52
C GLY A 81 40.42 -34.51 -0.41
N ALA A 82 39.08 -34.60 -0.43
CA ALA A 82 38.37 -35.40 -1.41
C ALA A 82 38.71 -34.95 -2.84
N ARG A 83 38.91 -35.90 -3.74
CA ARG A 83 39.26 -35.67 -5.15
C ARG A 83 38.24 -36.27 -6.11
N VAL A 84 37.52 -37.31 -5.70
CA VAL A 84 36.62 -38.06 -6.58
C VAL A 84 35.25 -38.19 -5.95
N VAL A 85 34.20 -37.74 -6.65
CA VAL A 85 32.81 -37.86 -6.18
C VAL A 85 31.98 -38.65 -7.18
N ALA A 86 31.36 -39.72 -6.71
CA ALA A 86 30.46 -40.55 -7.48
C ALA A 86 29.02 -40.01 -7.47
N PHE A 87 28.30 -40.18 -8.57
CA PHE A 87 26.88 -39.85 -8.68
C PHE A 87 26.13 -41.05 -9.28
N GLU A 88 24.90 -41.29 -8.82
CA GLU A 88 24.01 -42.28 -9.45
C GLU A 88 23.70 -41.89 -10.91
N ASP A 89 23.71 -42.87 -11.82
CA ASP A 89 23.47 -42.70 -13.26
C ASP A 89 22.49 -43.75 -13.79
N PRO A 90 21.31 -43.36 -14.32
CA PRO A 90 20.81 -41.98 -14.43
C PRO A 90 20.47 -41.39 -13.05
N GLY A 91 20.68 -40.08 -12.89
CA GLY A 91 20.33 -39.34 -11.69
C GLY A 91 20.84 -37.91 -11.67
N HIS A 92 21.44 -37.48 -10.56
CA HIS A 92 22.00 -36.14 -10.40
C HIS A 92 23.22 -35.87 -11.29
N GLY A 93 23.74 -36.91 -11.94
CA GLY A 93 24.92 -36.90 -12.80
C GLY A 93 24.76 -36.27 -14.19
N ALA A 94 23.82 -35.36 -14.44
CA ALA A 94 23.63 -34.76 -15.78
C ALA A 94 23.30 -33.25 -15.78
N GLY A 95 23.60 -32.53 -14.69
CA GLY A 95 23.21 -31.11 -14.55
C GLY A 95 24.05 -30.29 -13.57
N GLU A 96 23.42 -29.28 -12.95
CA GLU A 96 24.07 -28.27 -12.09
C GLU A 96 24.90 -28.84 -10.93
N ALA A 97 24.54 -30.02 -10.41
CA ALA A 97 25.27 -30.71 -9.34
C ALA A 97 26.67 -31.16 -9.79
N LEU A 98 26.83 -31.65 -11.03
CA LEU A 98 28.13 -31.98 -11.60
C LEU A 98 28.95 -30.73 -11.86
N ALA A 99 28.32 -29.68 -12.40
CA ALA A 99 28.99 -28.41 -12.64
C ALA A 99 29.51 -27.80 -11.32
N ALA A 100 28.76 -27.94 -10.22
CA ALA A 100 29.19 -27.52 -8.89
C ALA A 100 30.39 -28.33 -8.38
N ALA A 101 30.41 -29.65 -8.56
CA ALA A 101 31.54 -30.49 -8.18
C ALA A 101 32.79 -30.19 -9.04
N ALA A 102 32.63 -30.06 -10.35
CA ALA A 102 33.71 -29.77 -11.29
C ALA A 102 34.39 -28.41 -11.01
N ARG A 103 33.61 -27.38 -10.63
CA ARG A 103 34.14 -26.07 -10.23
C ARG A 103 35.02 -26.12 -8.97
N LEU A 104 34.90 -27.16 -8.16
CA LEU A 104 35.72 -27.39 -6.98
C LEU A 104 36.96 -28.26 -7.27
N GLY A 105 37.20 -28.60 -8.54
CA GLY A 105 38.28 -29.49 -8.94
C GLY A 105 38.04 -30.96 -8.57
N LEU A 106 36.80 -31.35 -8.24
CA LEU A 106 36.44 -32.73 -7.96
C LEU A 106 36.17 -33.48 -9.26
N ARG A 107 36.82 -34.63 -9.44
CA ARG A 107 36.56 -35.54 -10.55
C ARG A 107 35.26 -36.29 -10.29
N THR A 108 34.27 -36.09 -11.15
CA THR A 108 32.96 -36.74 -11.02
C THR A 108 32.91 -38.07 -11.78
N VAL A 109 32.35 -39.11 -11.16
CA VAL A 109 32.26 -40.46 -11.76
C VAL A 109 30.81 -40.98 -11.71
N PRO A 110 30.20 -41.38 -12.84
CA PRO A 110 28.86 -41.95 -12.84
C PRO A 110 28.88 -43.40 -12.34
N VAL A 111 27.83 -43.79 -11.62
CA VAL A 111 27.65 -45.16 -11.11
C VAL A 111 26.28 -45.70 -11.55
N PRO A 112 26.24 -46.84 -12.28
CA PRO A 112 25.00 -47.40 -12.79
C PRO A 112 23.94 -47.69 -11.71
N VAL A 113 22.68 -47.45 -12.07
CA VAL A 113 21.49 -47.83 -11.30
C VAL A 113 20.70 -48.91 -12.05
N ASP A 114 20.44 -50.04 -11.39
CA ASP A 114 19.62 -51.14 -11.92
C ASP A 114 18.33 -51.33 -11.09
N GLY A 115 17.59 -52.42 -11.34
CA GLY A 115 16.33 -52.72 -10.64
C GLY A 115 16.43 -52.94 -9.11
N ARG A 116 17.65 -53.06 -8.56
CA ARG A 116 17.92 -53.10 -7.10
C ARG A 116 18.55 -51.80 -6.58
N GLY A 117 18.77 -50.84 -7.46
CA GLY A 117 19.26 -49.50 -7.17
C GLY A 117 20.69 -49.24 -7.65
N LEU A 118 21.43 -48.34 -7.00
CA LEU A 118 22.85 -48.07 -7.31
C LEU A 118 23.71 -49.34 -7.16
N ASP A 119 24.57 -49.63 -8.14
CA ASP A 119 25.51 -50.76 -8.09
C ASP A 119 26.75 -50.41 -7.24
N VAL A 120 26.76 -50.92 -6.00
CA VAL A 120 27.85 -50.73 -5.05
C VAL A 120 29.16 -51.39 -5.52
N GLY A 121 29.08 -52.47 -6.29
CA GLY A 121 30.26 -53.12 -6.87
C GLY A 121 30.90 -52.26 -7.96
N ALA A 122 30.08 -51.57 -8.76
CA ALA A 122 30.56 -50.56 -9.71
C ALA A 122 31.18 -49.36 -8.99
N LEU A 123 30.54 -48.87 -7.92
CA LEU A 123 31.08 -47.80 -7.08
C LEU A 123 32.47 -48.13 -6.53
N GLU A 124 32.69 -49.35 -6.02
CA GLU A 124 33.99 -49.78 -5.48
C GLU A 124 35.15 -49.62 -6.49
N ARG A 125 34.88 -49.81 -7.79
CA ARG A 125 35.87 -49.69 -8.87
C ARG A 125 36.20 -48.24 -9.28
N THR A 126 35.41 -47.26 -8.83
CA THR A 126 35.59 -45.86 -9.23
C THR A 126 36.69 -45.11 -8.47
N GLY A 127 37.06 -45.61 -7.28
CA GLY A 127 37.97 -44.91 -6.37
C GLY A 127 37.38 -43.63 -5.76
N ALA A 128 36.06 -43.51 -5.66
CA ALA A 128 35.40 -42.33 -5.12
C ALA A 128 35.60 -42.15 -3.60
N ASP A 129 35.81 -40.90 -3.19
CA ASP A 129 35.90 -40.45 -1.79
C ASP A 129 34.52 -40.11 -1.22
N ALA A 130 33.55 -39.82 -2.08
CA ALA A 130 32.16 -39.63 -1.71
C ALA A 130 31.19 -40.09 -2.81
N VAL A 131 29.94 -40.36 -2.45
CA VAL A 131 28.86 -40.71 -3.39
C VAL A 131 27.57 -39.95 -3.09
N VAL A 132 26.95 -39.36 -4.12
CA VAL A 132 25.65 -38.67 -4.03
C VAL A 132 24.56 -39.54 -4.65
N LEU A 133 23.52 -39.84 -3.88
CA LEU A 133 22.42 -40.71 -4.32
C LEU A 133 21.10 -40.46 -3.58
N THR A 134 20.01 -41.01 -4.10
CA THR A 134 18.64 -40.86 -3.55
C THR A 134 18.07 -42.23 -3.12
N PRO A 135 18.59 -42.86 -2.05
CA PRO A 135 18.40 -44.29 -1.76
C PRO A 135 16.96 -44.68 -1.37
N ALA A 136 16.16 -43.72 -0.92
CA ALA A 136 14.74 -43.93 -0.58
C ALA A 136 13.82 -43.94 -1.80
N HIS A 137 14.22 -43.28 -2.89
CA HIS A 137 13.47 -43.18 -4.15
C HIS A 137 14.39 -42.66 -5.27
N GLN A 138 15.15 -43.54 -5.93
CA GLN A 138 16.26 -43.13 -6.79
C GLN A 138 15.82 -42.28 -7.97
N TRP A 139 16.31 -41.06 -8.07
CA TRP A 139 15.97 -40.12 -9.11
C TRP A 139 16.73 -40.46 -10.40
N PRO A 140 16.08 -40.46 -11.58
CA PRO A 140 14.63 -40.41 -11.82
C PRO A 140 13.98 -41.81 -11.90
N THR A 141 14.72 -42.90 -11.67
CA THR A 141 14.26 -44.29 -11.91
C THR A 141 13.10 -44.75 -11.02
N GLY A 142 12.93 -44.10 -9.87
CA GLY A 142 11.96 -44.42 -8.83
C GLY A 142 12.25 -45.73 -8.09
N VAL A 143 13.43 -46.33 -8.26
CA VAL A 143 13.83 -47.58 -7.60
C VAL A 143 14.24 -47.29 -6.15
N VAL A 144 13.88 -48.17 -5.22
CA VAL A 144 14.37 -48.09 -3.84
C VAL A 144 15.64 -48.91 -3.72
N LEU A 145 16.69 -48.36 -3.12
CA LEU A 145 17.95 -49.09 -2.90
C LEU A 145 17.69 -50.30 -2.00
N ALA A 146 17.97 -51.50 -2.52
CA ALA A 146 17.67 -52.75 -1.84
C ALA A 146 18.37 -52.85 -0.46
N PRO A 147 17.76 -53.51 0.54
CA PRO A 147 18.33 -53.62 1.90
C PRO A 147 19.78 -54.13 1.92
N GLU A 148 20.12 -55.11 1.09
CA GLU A 148 21.49 -55.65 1.01
C GLU A 148 22.48 -54.61 0.46
N ARG A 149 22.03 -53.78 -0.50
CA ARG A 149 22.85 -52.70 -1.07
C ARG A 149 23.01 -51.52 -0.13
N ARG A 150 22.02 -51.26 0.72
CA ARG A 150 22.12 -50.27 1.80
C ARG A 150 23.23 -50.66 2.79
N HIS A 151 23.26 -51.91 3.23
CA HIS A 151 24.34 -52.43 4.07
C HIS A 151 25.69 -52.44 3.35
N ALA A 152 25.73 -52.89 2.09
CA ALA A 152 26.96 -52.91 1.29
C ALA A 152 27.55 -51.50 1.09
N LEU A 153 26.69 -50.49 0.89
CA LEU A 153 27.09 -49.09 0.72
C LEU A 153 27.64 -48.50 2.02
N ALA A 154 26.99 -48.76 3.16
CA ALA A 154 27.51 -48.38 4.47
C ALA A 154 28.86 -49.04 4.76
N ALA A 155 29.01 -50.33 4.43
CA ALA A 155 30.27 -51.06 4.57
C ALA A 155 31.36 -50.53 3.62
N TRP A 156 31.00 -50.14 2.39
CA TRP A 156 31.92 -49.48 1.45
C TRP A 156 32.46 -48.17 2.04
N ALA A 157 31.58 -47.31 2.55
CA ALA A 157 31.96 -46.05 3.17
C ALA A 157 32.89 -46.26 4.37
N ALA A 158 32.61 -47.27 5.21
CA ALA A 158 33.47 -47.62 6.33
C ALA A 158 34.86 -48.10 5.89
N ARG A 159 34.94 -48.98 4.88
CA ARG A 159 36.23 -49.51 4.38
C ARG A 159 37.10 -48.46 3.70
N ARG A 160 36.50 -47.50 3.00
CA ARG A 160 37.18 -46.48 2.18
C ARG A 160 37.39 -45.14 2.90
N ASP A 161 36.94 -45.01 4.15
CA ASP A 161 36.77 -43.73 4.85
C ASP A 161 35.86 -42.71 4.12
N ALA A 162 35.08 -43.19 3.14
CA ALA A 162 34.31 -42.36 2.23
C ALA A 162 33.01 -41.80 2.87
N VAL A 163 32.46 -40.77 2.24
CA VAL A 163 31.22 -40.10 2.67
C VAL A 163 30.05 -40.39 1.73
N ILE A 164 28.90 -40.73 2.29
CA ILE A 164 27.66 -40.90 1.53
C ILE A 164 26.84 -39.61 1.67
N VAL A 165 26.42 -39.01 0.56
CA VAL A 165 25.50 -37.88 0.56
C VAL A 165 24.13 -38.39 0.09
N GLU A 166 23.23 -38.53 1.03
CA GLU A 166 21.85 -38.99 0.84
C GLU A 166 20.94 -37.78 0.57
N ASP A 167 20.37 -37.69 -0.63
CA ASP A 167 19.31 -36.74 -0.94
C ASP A 167 17.93 -37.35 -0.66
N ASP A 168 17.17 -36.69 0.21
CA ASP A 168 15.89 -37.14 0.71
C ASP A 168 14.73 -36.25 0.23
N TYR A 169 14.64 -36.09 -1.09
CA TYR A 169 13.80 -35.07 -1.73
C TYR A 169 12.29 -35.33 -1.69
N ASP A 170 11.83 -36.58 -1.64
CA ASP A 170 10.38 -36.89 -1.73
C ASP A 170 9.89 -38.12 -0.95
N ALA A 171 10.72 -38.75 -0.13
CA ALA A 171 10.29 -39.99 0.53
C ALA A 171 9.24 -39.76 1.65
N GLU A 172 8.94 -38.52 1.99
CA GLU A 172 7.75 -38.13 2.76
C GLU A 172 6.45 -38.15 1.94
N LEU A 173 6.50 -38.35 0.62
CA LEU A 173 5.35 -38.33 -0.28
C LEU A 173 5.00 -39.72 -0.83
N ARG A 174 5.28 -40.79 -0.08
CA ARG A 174 4.89 -42.17 -0.46
C ARG A 174 3.38 -42.37 -0.33
N HIS A 175 2.80 -43.14 -1.25
CA HIS A 175 1.34 -43.28 -1.38
C HIS A 175 0.78 -44.57 -0.80
N ASP A 176 1.59 -45.63 -0.69
CA ASP A 176 1.13 -47.01 -0.50
C ASP A 176 1.73 -47.71 0.73
N ARG A 177 2.84 -47.20 1.29
CA ARG A 177 3.55 -47.75 2.46
C ARG A 177 4.19 -46.64 3.30
N GLU A 178 4.65 -47.00 4.50
CA GLU A 178 5.44 -46.10 5.35
C GLU A 178 6.75 -45.65 4.65
N PRO A 179 7.26 -44.42 4.94
CA PRO A 179 8.55 -43.94 4.43
C PRO A 179 9.69 -44.92 4.73
N VAL A 180 10.62 -45.10 3.78
CA VAL A 180 11.84 -45.88 4.07
C VAL A 180 12.73 -45.04 4.99
N GLY A 181 13.26 -45.67 6.03
CA GLY A 181 14.30 -45.07 6.86
C GLY A 181 15.50 -44.60 6.04
N THR A 182 16.13 -43.52 6.49
CA THR A 182 17.33 -42.96 5.86
C THR A 182 18.55 -43.87 6.05
N LEU A 183 19.50 -43.83 5.12
CA LEU A 183 20.83 -44.41 5.34
C LEU A 183 21.56 -43.72 6.49
N GLN A 184 21.27 -42.44 6.74
CA GLN A 184 21.84 -41.70 7.86
C GLN A 184 21.56 -42.34 9.21
N GLY A 185 20.38 -42.92 9.41
CA GLY A 185 20.08 -43.70 10.62
C GLY A 185 20.92 -44.98 10.78
N VAL A 186 21.43 -45.54 9.67
CA VAL A 186 22.22 -46.78 9.66
C VAL A 186 23.72 -46.52 9.86
N ALA A 187 24.24 -45.42 9.30
CA ALA A 187 25.66 -45.08 9.37
C ALA A 187 25.88 -43.56 9.62
N PRO A 188 25.45 -43.03 10.78
CA PRO A 188 25.45 -41.58 11.04
C PRO A 188 26.83 -40.92 11.02
N GLY A 189 27.89 -41.69 11.31
CA GLY A 189 29.27 -41.19 11.23
C GLY A 189 29.82 -41.02 9.81
N ARG A 190 29.08 -41.46 8.77
CA ARG A 190 29.55 -41.49 7.38
C ARG A 190 28.55 -40.93 6.36
N VAL A 191 27.30 -40.76 6.75
CA VAL A 191 26.23 -40.32 5.86
C VAL A 191 25.83 -38.88 6.19
N VAL A 192 25.87 -38.01 5.19
CA VAL A 192 25.26 -36.68 5.18
C VAL A 192 23.84 -36.81 4.62
N LEU A 193 22.83 -36.41 5.38
CA LEU A 193 21.43 -36.38 4.92
C LEU A 193 21.04 -34.96 4.50
N LEU A 194 20.57 -34.81 3.27
CA LEU A 194 20.03 -33.56 2.73
C LEU A 194 18.51 -33.63 2.64
N GLY A 195 17.82 -32.63 3.21
CA GLY A 195 16.37 -32.48 3.12
C GLY A 195 15.95 -31.07 2.71
N THR A 196 14.73 -30.94 2.17
CA THR A 196 14.20 -29.63 1.74
C THR A 196 12.68 -29.57 1.74
N VAL A 197 12.14 -28.38 2.05
CA VAL A 197 10.71 -28.11 1.86
C VAL A 197 10.34 -27.69 0.44
N SER A 198 11.31 -27.57 -0.47
CA SER A 198 11.08 -27.19 -1.87
C SER A 198 10.18 -28.18 -2.62
N ARG A 199 10.13 -29.43 -2.14
CA ARG A 199 9.37 -30.54 -2.74
C ARG A 199 8.11 -30.88 -1.95
N SER A 200 8.06 -30.57 -0.65
CA SER A 200 6.88 -30.79 0.19
C SER A 200 5.95 -29.57 0.23
N LEU A 201 6.48 -28.34 0.16
CA LEU A 201 5.73 -27.08 0.17
C LEU A 201 5.78 -26.37 -1.18
N ALA A 202 6.87 -25.62 -1.44
CA ALA A 202 7.08 -24.87 -2.68
C ALA A 202 8.57 -24.47 -2.85
N PRO A 203 9.10 -24.43 -4.08
CA PRO A 203 10.49 -23.98 -4.34
C PRO A 203 10.78 -22.56 -3.85
N ALA A 204 9.78 -21.68 -3.85
CA ALA A 204 9.89 -20.28 -3.39
C ALA A 204 10.26 -20.15 -1.91
N MET A 205 10.06 -21.20 -1.09
CA MET A 205 10.41 -21.18 0.33
C MET A 205 11.91 -21.18 0.57
N ARG A 206 12.72 -21.67 -0.38
CA ARG A 206 14.18 -21.69 -0.29
C ARG A 206 14.71 -22.19 1.07
N LEU A 207 14.07 -23.18 1.70
CA LEU A 207 14.49 -23.76 2.97
C LEU A 207 14.84 -25.25 2.83
N GLY A 208 15.93 -25.65 3.48
CA GLY A 208 16.41 -27.02 3.56
C GLY A 208 17.44 -27.19 4.67
N TRP A 209 17.94 -28.41 4.85
CA TRP A 209 18.86 -28.76 5.93
C TRP A 209 19.84 -29.84 5.52
N VAL A 210 20.98 -29.84 6.20
CA VAL A 210 22.04 -30.85 6.11
C VAL A 210 22.20 -31.46 7.50
N VAL A 211 21.94 -32.75 7.67
CA VAL A 211 22.36 -33.50 8.87
C VAL A 211 23.73 -34.07 8.58
N CYS A 212 24.74 -33.55 9.26
CA CYS A 212 26.14 -33.90 9.05
C CYS A 212 26.55 -35.06 9.97
N PRO A 213 27.53 -35.88 9.57
CA PRO A 213 28.38 -36.58 10.52
C PRO A 213 29.07 -35.54 11.43
N PRO A 214 29.21 -35.79 12.75
CA PRO A 214 29.78 -34.80 13.67
C PRO A 214 31.14 -34.23 13.23
N ARG A 215 31.97 -35.05 12.58
CA ARG A 215 33.28 -34.63 12.04
C ARG A 215 33.19 -33.53 10.96
N LEU A 216 32.10 -33.50 10.19
CA LEU A 216 31.90 -32.57 9.06
C LEU A 216 31.10 -31.32 9.44
N THR A 217 30.36 -31.34 10.55
CA THR A 217 29.44 -30.27 10.95
C THR A 217 30.12 -28.89 10.97
N ALA A 218 31.30 -28.80 11.60
CA ALA A 218 32.04 -27.54 11.70
C ALA A 218 32.57 -27.05 10.33
N ALA A 219 32.97 -27.98 9.45
CA ALA A 219 33.42 -27.65 8.11
C ALA A 219 32.27 -27.11 7.25
N VAL A 220 31.12 -27.78 7.26
CA VAL A 220 29.91 -27.35 6.53
C VAL A 220 29.40 -26.00 7.07
N ALA A 221 29.37 -25.81 8.40
CA ALA A 221 28.97 -24.55 9.01
C ALA A 221 29.91 -23.39 8.65
N ARG A 222 31.22 -23.65 8.53
CA ARG A 222 32.20 -22.66 8.07
C ARG A 222 31.96 -22.27 6.61
N GLU A 223 31.68 -23.24 5.74
CA GLU A 223 31.32 -22.96 4.35
C GLU A 223 30.00 -22.20 4.24
N LYS A 224 29.04 -22.43 5.15
CA LYS A 224 27.78 -21.68 5.23
C LYS A 224 28.03 -20.23 5.64
N ARG A 225 28.86 -20.03 6.67
CA ARG A 225 29.28 -18.68 7.11
C ARG A 225 29.94 -17.89 5.97
N ARG A 226 30.80 -18.55 5.18
CA ARG A 226 31.49 -17.93 4.02
C ARG A 226 30.56 -17.65 2.85
N GLY A 227 29.55 -18.48 2.63
CA GLY A 227 28.63 -18.36 1.51
C GLY A 227 27.62 -17.23 1.67
N ASP A 228 26.92 -17.16 2.80
CA ASP A 228 25.80 -16.22 2.98
C ASP A 228 25.50 -15.87 4.46
N ARG A 229 26.39 -16.25 5.40
CA ARG A 229 26.32 -15.98 6.85
C ARG A 229 25.13 -16.58 7.61
N GLY A 230 24.09 -17.09 6.94
CA GLY A 230 22.91 -17.68 7.56
C GLY A 230 21.74 -17.80 6.60
N SER A 231 20.64 -18.40 7.03
CA SER A 231 19.36 -18.38 6.31
C SER A 231 18.40 -17.41 7.02
N PRO A 232 17.35 -16.87 6.37
CA PRO A 232 16.39 -15.98 7.02
C PRO A 232 15.80 -16.60 8.29
N VAL A 233 15.92 -15.92 9.45
CA VAL A 233 15.54 -16.49 10.75
C VAL A 233 14.02 -16.57 10.91
N LEU A 234 13.27 -15.57 10.43
CA LEU A 234 11.80 -15.57 10.50
C LEU A 234 11.20 -16.75 9.73
N ASP A 235 11.71 -17.07 8.53
CA ASP A 235 11.25 -18.22 7.75
C ASP A 235 11.58 -19.55 8.44
N GLN A 236 12.71 -19.61 9.16
CA GLN A 236 13.09 -20.78 9.94
C GLN A 236 12.15 -21.00 11.12
N LEU A 237 11.83 -19.94 11.87
CA LEU A 237 10.89 -19.98 12.98
C LEU A 237 9.47 -20.31 12.49
N ALA A 238 9.04 -19.76 11.36
CA ALA A 238 7.76 -20.08 10.74
C ALA A 238 7.68 -21.57 10.35
N LEU A 239 8.72 -22.13 9.75
CA LEU A 239 8.78 -23.57 9.47
C LEU A 239 8.74 -24.40 10.76
N ALA A 240 9.45 -23.98 11.80
CA ALA A 240 9.44 -24.64 13.11
C ALA A 240 8.01 -24.68 13.69
N ARG A 241 7.29 -23.55 13.68
CA ARG A 241 5.88 -23.47 14.12
C ARG A 241 4.94 -24.34 13.30
N LEU A 242 5.14 -24.40 11.99
CA LEU A 242 4.32 -25.21 11.11
C LEU A 242 4.48 -26.72 11.39
N VAL A 243 5.70 -27.15 11.73
CA VAL A 243 6.01 -28.54 12.11
C VAL A 243 5.50 -28.85 13.52
N GLU A 244 5.77 -28.01 14.51
CA GLU A 244 5.34 -28.21 15.90
C GLU A 244 3.82 -28.26 16.05
N SER A 245 3.10 -27.42 15.31
CA SER A 245 1.62 -27.38 15.32
C SER A 245 0.96 -28.57 14.59
N GLY A 246 1.74 -29.44 13.95
CA GLY A 246 1.24 -30.55 13.14
C GLY A 246 0.52 -30.13 11.85
N ARG A 247 0.56 -28.84 11.49
CA ARG A 247 0.01 -28.31 10.23
C ARG A 247 0.82 -28.82 9.03
N TYR A 248 2.14 -28.94 9.18
CA TYR A 248 3.02 -29.54 8.18
C TYR A 248 2.63 -31.01 7.89
N ASP A 249 2.44 -31.83 8.92
CA ASP A 249 2.00 -33.23 8.78
C ASP A 249 0.62 -33.35 8.13
N ARG A 250 -0.30 -32.43 8.45
CA ARG A 250 -1.63 -32.36 7.83
C ARG A 250 -1.53 -32.02 6.34
N HIS A 251 -0.67 -31.07 5.99
CA HIS A 251 -0.38 -30.72 4.61
C HIS A 251 0.20 -31.92 3.84
N LEU A 252 1.22 -32.59 4.37
CA LEU A 252 1.80 -33.79 3.74
C LEU A 252 0.77 -34.89 3.51
N ARG A 253 -0.11 -35.18 4.49
CA ARG A 253 -1.21 -36.16 4.31
C ARG A 253 -2.15 -35.77 3.17
N ARG A 254 -2.53 -34.49 3.08
CA ARG A 254 -3.35 -33.97 1.98
C ARG A 254 -2.66 -34.18 0.63
N MET A 255 -1.38 -33.82 0.54
CA MET A 255 -0.62 -33.93 -0.71
C MET A 255 -0.38 -35.38 -1.13
N ARG A 256 -0.11 -36.30 -0.19
CA ARG A 256 -0.06 -37.75 -0.46
C ARG A 256 -1.35 -38.25 -1.10
N GLY A 257 -2.50 -37.87 -0.56
CA GLY A 257 -3.80 -38.24 -1.12
C GLY A 257 -4.03 -37.71 -2.53
N LEU A 258 -3.66 -36.45 -2.77
CA LEU A 258 -3.75 -35.82 -4.09
C LEU A 258 -2.84 -36.49 -5.12
N TYR A 259 -1.56 -36.69 -4.82
CA TYR A 259 -0.62 -37.32 -5.73
C TYR A 259 -0.95 -38.79 -5.99
N ALA A 260 -1.41 -39.54 -4.98
CA ALA A 260 -1.92 -40.89 -5.17
C ALA A 260 -3.11 -40.95 -6.14
N ALA A 261 -4.05 -39.99 -6.04
CA ALA A 261 -5.18 -39.89 -6.95
C ALA A 261 -4.73 -39.56 -8.39
N ARG A 262 -3.78 -38.64 -8.56
CA ARG A 262 -3.22 -38.28 -9.87
C ARG A 262 -2.47 -39.45 -10.51
N ARG A 263 -1.66 -40.16 -9.74
CA ARG A 263 -0.94 -41.35 -10.22
C ARG A 263 -1.90 -42.46 -10.65
N ARG A 264 -2.98 -42.71 -9.89
CA ARG A 264 -4.04 -43.66 -10.28
C ARG A 264 -4.73 -43.25 -11.59
N ALA A 265 -5.01 -41.96 -11.75
CA ALA A 265 -5.61 -41.43 -12.97
C ALA A 265 -4.67 -41.60 -14.18
N LEU A 266 -3.38 -41.30 -14.02
CA LEU A 266 -2.35 -41.50 -15.03
C LEU A 266 -2.23 -42.98 -15.44
N ALA A 267 -2.07 -43.88 -14.45
CA ALA A 267 -1.94 -45.31 -14.71
C ALA A 267 -3.19 -45.87 -15.42
N GLY A 268 -4.39 -45.44 -15.01
CA GLY A 268 -5.64 -45.83 -15.68
C GLY A 268 -5.80 -45.23 -17.08
N ALA A 269 -5.23 -44.06 -17.34
CA ALA A 269 -5.22 -43.47 -18.68
C ALA A 269 -4.26 -44.21 -19.61
N LEU A 270 -3.03 -44.52 -19.15
CA LEU A 270 -2.05 -45.29 -19.93
C LEU A 270 -2.56 -46.70 -20.22
N ALA A 271 -3.15 -47.40 -19.23
CA ALA A 271 -3.73 -48.72 -19.44
C ALA A 271 -4.85 -48.74 -20.50
N ARG A 272 -5.62 -47.66 -20.62
CA ARG A 272 -6.72 -47.55 -21.60
C ARG A 272 -6.29 -47.06 -22.98
N HIS A 273 -5.32 -46.15 -23.04
CA HIS A 273 -5.00 -45.40 -24.25
C HIS A 273 -3.60 -45.69 -24.82
N ALA A 274 -2.72 -46.33 -24.04
CA ALA A 274 -1.36 -46.70 -24.44
C ALA A 274 -0.90 -47.98 -23.70
N PRO A 275 -1.57 -49.13 -23.92
CA PRO A 275 -1.31 -50.37 -23.17
C PRO A 275 0.11 -50.93 -23.34
N GLY A 276 0.81 -50.54 -24.41
CA GLY A 276 2.22 -50.89 -24.62
C GLY A 276 3.22 -50.08 -23.79
N VAL A 277 2.75 -49.06 -23.04
CA VAL A 277 3.61 -48.24 -22.17
C VAL A 277 3.55 -48.75 -20.74
N ARG A 278 4.68 -49.27 -20.24
CA ARG A 278 4.78 -49.79 -18.87
C ARG A 278 5.27 -48.70 -17.93
N LEU A 279 4.60 -48.54 -16.78
CA LEU A 279 5.12 -47.74 -15.68
C LEU A 279 6.04 -48.56 -14.77
N THR A 280 7.19 -48.01 -14.39
CA THR A 280 8.10 -48.55 -13.37
C THR A 280 8.39 -47.52 -12.28
N GLY A 281 9.07 -47.95 -11.22
CA GLY A 281 9.33 -47.14 -10.03
C GLY A 281 8.21 -47.28 -8.99
N LEU A 282 8.56 -46.97 -7.74
CA LEU A 282 7.64 -47.08 -6.61
C LEU A 282 6.49 -46.05 -6.71
N ALA A 283 5.36 -46.31 -6.05
CA ALA A 283 4.25 -45.35 -5.97
C ALA A 283 4.56 -44.23 -4.95
N ALA A 284 5.51 -43.37 -5.27
CA ALA A 284 5.93 -42.25 -4.43
C ALA A 284 6.15 -40.97 -5.23
N GLY A 285 6.15 -39.84 -4.51
CA GLY A 285 6.58 -38.56 -5.06
C GLY A 285 5.57 -37.92 -6.02
N PHE A 286 6.11 -37.17 -6.99
CA PHE A 286 5.34 -36.39 -7.98
C PHE A 286 5.74 -36.75 -9.43
N HIS A 287 6.36 -37.91 -9.66
CA HIS A 287 6.73 -38.40 -10.98
C HIS A 287 6.49 -39.92 -11.13
N ALA A 288 6.50 -40.41 -12.36
CA ALA A 288 6.50 -41.84 -12.69
C ALA A 288 7.36 -42.10 -13.93
N VAL A 289 8.03 -43.24 -14.01
CA VAL A 289 8.83 -43.61 -15.19
C VAL A 289 7.98 -44.47 -16.12
N ALA A 290 7.85 -44.05 -17.36
CA ALA A 290 7.15 -44.76 -18.41
C ALA A 290 8.14 -45.30 -19.45
N HIS A 291 8.00 -46.55 -19.88
CA HIS A 291 8.82 -47.19 -20.90
C HIS A 291 8.09 -47.22 -22.24
N LEU A 292 8.69 -46.71 -23.31
CA LEU A 292 8.14 -46.80 -24.66
C LEU A 292 8.28 -48.21 -25.24
N PRO A 293 7.36 -48.61 -26.13
CA PRO A 293 7.59 -49.70 -27.07
C PRO A 293 8.83 -49.42 -27.94
N GLY A 294 9.58 -50.47 -28.30
CA GLY A 294 10.79 -50.35 -29.11
C GLY A 294 10.55 -49.65 -30.45
N GLY A 295 11.51 -48.83 -30.89
CA GLY A 295 11.50 -48.15 -32.20
C GLY A 295 11.07 -46.68 -32.20
N VAL A 296 10.73 -46.09 -31.04
CA VAL A 296 10.37 -44.66 -30.92
C VAL A 296 11.52 -43.86 -30.31
N PRO A 297 12.11 -42.89 -31.03
CA PRO A 297 13.15 -42.03 -30.48
C PRO A 297 12.61 -41.16 -29.32
N GLU A 298 13.36 -41.09 -28.21
CA GLU A 298 12.99 -40.31 -27.02
C GLU A 298 12.71 -38.84 -27.33
N ARG A 299 13.58 -38.23 -28.16
CA ARG A 299 13.48 -36.82 -28.57
C ARG A 299 12.17 -36.53 -29.30
N ASP A 300 11.74 -37.42 -30.19
CA ASP A 300 10.54 -37.25 -30.99
C ASP A 300 9.28 -37.39 -30.13
N ALA A 301 9.29 -38.33 -29.18
CA ALA A 301 8.21 -38.50 -28.22
C ALA A 301 8.04 -37.27 -27.30
N VAL A 302 9.15 -36.70 -26.81
CA VAL A 302 9.14 -35.48 -25.99
C VAL A 302 8.66 -34.26 -26.79
N ALA A 303 9.15 -34.10 -28.03
CA ALA A 303 8.73 -33.01 -28.93
C ALA A 303 7.22 -33.09 -29.25
N ALA A 304 6.74 -34.27 -29.65
CA ALA A 304 5.33 -34.50 -29.97
C ALA A 304 4.41 -34.30 -28.76
N ALA A 305 4.87 -34.65 -27.56
CA ALA A 305 4.12 -34.37 -26.33
C ALA A 305 4.07 -32.86 -26.02
N ARG A 306 5.18 -32.14 -26.21
CA ARG A 306 5.25 -30.69 -26.00
C ARG A 306 4.33 -29.91 -26.94
N GLU A 307 4.27 -30.27 -28.22
CA GLU A 307 3.30 -29.72 -29.18
C GLU A 307 1.85 -29.87 -28.71
N ARG A 308 1.57 -30.93 -27.94
CA ARG A 308 0.25 -31.25 -27.40
C ARG A 308 0.07 -30.74 -25.96
N SER A 309 0.95 -29.85 -25.50
CA SER A 309 0.95 -29.28 -24.15
C SER A 309 1.07 -30.33 -23.02
N VAL A 310 1.75 -31.44 -23.28
CA VAL A 310 2.09 -32.47 -22.30
C VAL A 310 3.59 -32.40 -22.01
N GLY A 311 3.94 -32.12 -20.75
CA GLY A 311 5.34 -32.09 -20.32
C GLY A 311 5.88 -33.48 -20.03
N LEU A 312 6.89 -33.93 -20.80
CA LEU A 312 7.67 -35.14 -20.58
C LEU A 312 9.15 -34.78 -20.41
N TYR A 313 9.85 -35.50 -19.53
CA TYR A 313 11.30 -35.39 -19.38
C TYR A 313 11.97 -36.67 -19.89
N GLY A 314 12.84 -36.54 -20.90
CA GLY A 314 13.62 -37.65 -21.43
C GLY A 314 14.64 -38.18 -20.42
N MET A 315 14.93 -39.49 -20.44
CA MET A 315 15.93 -40.11 -19.58
C MET A 315 17.36 -39.71 -19.92
N SER A 316 17.63 -39.31 -21.17
CA SER A 316 18.94 -38.78 -21.57
C SER A 316 19.37 -37.55 -20.75
N ALA A 317 18.41 -36.71 -20.33
CA ALA A 317 18.65 -35.53 -19.50
C ALA A 317 19.08 -35.85 -18.06
N PHE A 318 19.05 -37.13 -17.67
CA PHE A 318 19.48 -37.60 -16.35
C PHE A 318 20.71 -38.50 -16.43
N ARG A 319 21.28 -38.71 -17.62
CA ARG A 319 22.49 -39.53 -17.80
C ARG A 319 23.73 -38.67 -18.01
N ALA A 320 24.83 -39.02 -17.36
CA ALA A 320 26.10 -38.30 -17.47
C ALA A 320 26.67 -38.26 -18.88
N SER A 321 26.42 -39.30 -19.68
CA SER A 321 26.85 -39.40 -21.07
C SER A 321 25.90 -38.72 -22.07
N GLY A 322 24.71 -38.30 -21.63
CA GLY A 322 23.61 -37.89 -22.51
C GLY A 322 23.09 -39.02 -23.42
N ALA A 323 23.55 -40.27 -23.22
CA ALA A 323 23.22 -41.39 -24.09
C ALA A 323 21.76 -41.85 -23.92
N THR A 324 21.14 -42.31 -25.01
CA THR A 324 19.77 -42.85 -25.02
C THR A 324 19.70 -44.39 -24.92
N ALA A 325 20.84 -45.07 -24.74
CA ALA A 325 21.01 -46.55 -24.67
C ALA A 325 21.52 -46.98 -23.27
N PRO A 326 21.29 -48.22 -22.76
CA PRO A 326 21.07 -49.47 -23.47
C PRO A 326 19.71 -50.17 -23.26
N ASP A 327 18.66 -49.50 -22.77
CA ASP A 327 17.31 -50.09 -22.72
C ASP A 327 16.24 -49.08 -23.14
N SER A 328 15.41 -49.50 -24.09
CA SER A 328 14.20 -48.86 -24.64
C SER A 328 13.70 -47.59 -23.94
N SER A 329 14.03 -46.42 -24.52
CA SER A 329 13.15 -45.26 -24.65
C SER A 329 12.19 -44.98 -23.47
N SER A 330 12.71 -44.85 -22.25
CA SER A 330 11.89 -44.49 -21.08
C SER A 330 11.85 -42.96 -20.90
N TRP A 331 10.82 -42.42 -20.25
CA TRP A 331 10.74 -41.01 -19.83
C TRP A 331 10.08 -40.86 -18.47
N ALA A 332 10.43 -39.78 -17.76
CA ALA A 332 9.77 -39.40 -16.53
C ALA A 332 8.56 -38.51 -16.83
N LEU A 333 7.38 -38.96 -16.43
CA LEU A 333 6.12 -38.23 -16.53
C LEU A 333 5.82 -37.56 -15.19
N ALA A 334 5.80 -36.22 -15.17
CA ALA A 334 5.46 -35.46 -13.97
C ALA A 334 3.94 -35.55 -13.71
N THR A 335 3.54 -36.03 -12.54
CA THR A 335 2.12 -36.12 -12.15
C THR A 335 1.56 -34.79 -11.62
N SER A 336 2.34 -33.72 -11.67
CA SER A 336 2.08 -32.44 -10.99
C SER A 336 1.95 -31.21 -11.88
N ALA A 337 2.00 -31.34 -13.22
CA ALA A 337 2.01 -30.16 -14.09
C ALA A 337 0.62 -29.51 -14.24
N SER A 338 0.50 -28.27 -13.77
CA SER A 338 -0.31 -27.23 -14.39
C SER A 338 0.62 -26.42 -15.29
N ALA A 339 0.68 -26.72 -16.58
CA ALA A 339 1.26 -25.80 -17.55
C ALA A 339 0.24 -24.69 -17.83
N ARG A 340 0.49 -23.48 -17.32
CA ARG A 340 -0.07 -22.24 -17.85
C ARG A 340 1.05 -21.20 -17.87
N SER A 341 1.69 -21.06 -19.02
CA SER A 341 2.28 -19.81 -19.47
C SER A 341 1.32 -19.21 -20.50
N SER A 342 1.17 -17.88 -20.48
CA SER A 342 0.28 -17.02 -21.29
C SER A 342 -1.20 -16.94 -20.84
N GLY A 343 -1.69 -15.70 -20.81
CA GLY A 343 -2.79 -15.21 -19.97
C GLY A 343 -4.19 -15.68 -20.35
N ASP A 344 -4.97 -15.99 -19.30
CA ASP A 344 -6.44 -15.94 -19.31
C ASP A 344 -6.92 -16.06 -17.85
N ARG A 345 -7.40 -14.95 -17.25
CA ARG A 345 -7.97 -14.93 -15.89
C ARG A 345 -9.42 -15.41 -15.95
N GLY A 346 -9.60 -16.73 -15.87
CA GLY A 346 -10.91 -17.36 -15.71
C GLY A 346 -10.86 -18.59 -14.80
N GLY A 347 -11.33 -18.45 -13.56
CA GLY A 347 -11.38 -19.53 -12.58
C GLY A 347 -12.56 -20.49 -12.79
N ARG A 348 -12.29 -21.80 -12.98
CA ARG A 348 -13.04 -22.96 -12.42
C ARG A 348 -12.47 -24.32 -12.89
N ARG A 349 -12.09 -25.15 -11.90
CA ARG A 349 -11.87 -26.63 -11.85
C ARG A 349 -10.86 -27.31 -12.82
N PRO A 350 -9.72 -27.88 -12.34
CA PRO A 350 -8.70 -28.54 -13.19
C PRO A 350 -8.99 -30.02 -13.56
N ALA A 351 -9.90 -30.72 -12.89
CA ALA A 351 -10.07 -32.17 -13.06
C ALA A 351 -10.77 -32.60 -14.37
N ARG A 352 -11.36 -31.66 -15.13
CA ARG A 352 -12.08 -31.96 -16.39
C ARG A 352 -11.30 -31.65 -17.68
N ARG A 353 -10.18 -30.92 -17.63
CA ARG A 353 -9.47 -30.52 -18.86
C ARG A 353 -8.60 -31.62 -19.48
N VAL A 354 -8.07 -32.56 -18.69
CA VAL A 354 -7.31 -33.72 -19.21
C VAL A 354 -8.22 -34.66 -20.02
N THR A 355 -9.51 -34.72 -19.71
CA THR A 355 -10.47 -35.60 -20.39
C THR A 355 -11.09 -35.00 -21.66
N VAL A 356 -10.96 -33.69 -21.88
CA VAL A 356 -11.65 -32.98 -22.99
C VAL A 356 -10.73 -32.71 -24.18
N HIS A 357 -9.41 -32.59 -23.99
CA HIS A 357 -8.46 -32.39 -25.11
C HIS A 357 -7.96 -33.70 -25.75
N ALA A 358 -7.93 -34.81 -25.02
CA ALA A 358 -7.65 -36.13 -25.59
C ALA A 358 -8.78 -36.63 -26.53
N ARG A 359 -10.00 -36.11 -26.36
CA ARG A 359 -11.18 -36.54 -27.13
C ARG A 359 -11.25 -35.92 -28.52
N ARG A 360 -10.84 -34.66 -28.69
CA ARG A 360 -10.92 -33.94 -29.97
C ARG A 360 -9.78 -34.27 -30.95
N ALA A 361 -8.69 -34.86 -30.48
CA ALA A 361 -7.55 -35.25 -31.33
C ALA A 361 -7.64 -36.69 -31.87
N LEU A 362 -8.56 -37.52 -31.37
CA LEU A 362 -8.63 -38.96 -31.71
C LEU A 362 -9.97 -39.41 -32.31
N ASP A 363 -10.95 -38.51 -32.47
CA ASP A 363 -12.24 -38.78 -33.12
C ASP A 363 -12.17 -38.84 -34.68
N ARG A 364 -10.98 -39.01 -35.27
CA ARG A 364 -10.78 -39.14 -36.74
C ARG A 364 -10.35 -40.53 -37.24
N ILE A 365 -10.43 -41.57 -36.41
CA ILE A 365 -10.28 -42.96 -36.87
C ILE A 365 -11.48 -43.77 -36.36
N GLY A 366 -12.41 -44.05 -37.27
CA GLY A 366 -13.71 -44.62 -36.95
C GLY A 366 -13.69 -46.12 -36.63
N CYS A 367 -14.61 -46.53 -35.75
CA CYS A 367 -15.48 -47.74 -35.82
C CYS A 367 -16.37 -47.71 -34.54
N GLY A 368 -17.70 -47.63 -34.60
CA GLY A 368 -18.61 -48.80 -34.60
C GLY A 368 -18.29 -49.79 -33.46
N ALA A 369 -19.12 -50.14 -32.48
CA ALA A 369 -20.58 -50.19 -32.41
C ALA A 369 -21.07 -50.39 -30.94
N MET A 370 -22.38 -50.13 -30.75
CA MET A 370 -23.34 -50.71 -29.80
C MET A 370 -22.95 -51.07 -28.35
N VAL A 371 -23.75 -50.58 -27.38
CA VAL A 371 -24.56 -51.38 -26.41
C VAL A 371 -25.32 -50.45 -25.42
N GLY A 372 -26.61 -50.73 -25.18
CA GLY A 372 -27.21 -50.54 -23.85
C GLY A 372 -28.13 -49.33 -23.57
N ARG A 373 -29.17 -49.09 -24.39
CA ARG A 373 -30.24 -48.13 -24.11
C ARG A 373 -31.16 -48.59 -22.96
N ARG A 374 -30.77 -48.40 -21.68
CA ARG A 374 -31.76 -48.32 -20.56
C ARG A 374 -31.22 -47.66 -19.28
N ARG A 375 -29.92 -47.80 -18.95
CA ARG A 375 -29.31 -47.20 -17.74
C ARG A 375 -28.94 -45.72 -17.86
N TRP A 376 -28.84 -45.18 -19.08
CA TRP A 376 -28.42 -43.80 -19.34
C TRP A 376 -29.47 -42.72 -19.03
N ARG A 377 -30.76 -43.06 -18.97
CA ARG A 377 -31.84 -42.10 -18.68
C ARG A 377 -31.89 -41.69 -17.20
N ILE A 378 -31.58 -42.61 -16.29
CA ILE A 378 -31.60 -42.36 -14.84
C ILE A 378 -30.40 -41.51 -14.42
N VAL A 379 -29.20 -41.83 -14.92
CA VAL A 379 -27.98 -41.04 -14.63
C VAL A 379 -28.08 -39.62 -15.19
N ARG A 380 -28.66 -39.42 -16.40
CA ARG A 380 -28.93 -38.09 -16.94
C ARG A 380 -29.95 -37.30 -16.10
N ARG A 381 -31.01 -37.94 -15.61
CA ARG A 381 -32.01 -37.30 -14.74
C ARG A 381 -31.41 -36.89 -13.40
N VAL A 382 -30.63 -37.77 -12.76
CA VAL A 382 -29.98 -37.45 -11.47
C VAL A 382 -28.92 -36.35 -11.65
N ALA A 383 -28.10 -36.40 -12.70
CA ALA A 383 -27.12 -35.34 -12.98
C ALA A 383 -27.80 -34.00 -13.32
N PHE A 384 -28.93 -34.03 -14.04
CA PHE A 384 -29.73 -32.83 -14.32
C PHE A 384 -30.35 -32.27 -13.05
N VAL A 385 -30.92 -33.11 -12.17
CA VAL A 385 -31.51 -32.66 -10.89
C VAL A 385 -30.44 -32.10 -9.95
N VAL A 386 -29.25 -32.71 -9.87
CA VAL A 386 -28.13 -32.18 -9.06
C VAL A 386 -27.60 -30.86 -9.63
N LEU A 387 -27.46 -30.76 -10.95
CA LEU A 387 -27.03 -29.52 -11.60
C LEU A 387 -28.09 -28.42 -11.47
N ALA A 388 -29.37 -28.75 -11.67
CA ALA A 388 -30.49 -27.85 -11.48
C ALA A 388 -30.59 -27.40 -10.02
N GLY A 389 -30.38 -28.31 -9.06
CA GLY A 389 -30.32 -27.99 -7.63
C GLY A 389 -29.15 -27.07 -7.28
N PHE A 390 -27.94 -27.33 -7.79
CA PHE A 390 -26.80 -26.43 -7.61
C PHE A 390 -27.01 -25.06 -8.28
N THR A 391 -27.64 -25.05 -9.45
CA THR A 391 -27.96 -23.80 -10.19
C THR A 391 -29.02 -23.01 -9.45
N ALA A 392 -30.09 -23.66 -8.98
CA ALA A 392 -31.13 -23.04 -8.17
C ALA A 392 -30.55 -22.49 -6.86
N LEU A 393 -29.69 -23.25 -6.17
CA LEU A 393 -29.00 -22.76 -4.97
C LEU A 393 -28.08 -21.57 -5.27
N ALA A 394 -27.35 -21.60 -6.38
CA ALA A 394 -26.50 -20.48 -6.79
C ALA A 394 -27.34 -19.24 -7.18
N VAL A 395 -28.49 -19.42 -7.83
CA VAL A 395 -29.42 -18.34 -8.17
C VAL A 395 -30.05 -17.77 -6.90
N VAL A 396 -30.52 -18.61 -5.98
CA VAL A 396 -31.07 -18.17 -4.69
C VAL A 396 -30.00 -17.45 -3.87
N ALA A 397 -28.78 -17.98 -3.77
CA ALA A 397 -27.68 -17.30 -3.09
C ALA A 397 -27.32 -15.97 -3.77
N GLY A 398 -27.35 -15.90 -5.10
CA GLY A 398 -27.14 -14.67 -5.87
C GLY A 398 -28.25 -13.63 -5.62
N LEU A 399 -29.52 -14.05 -5.62
CA LEU A 399 -30.66 -13.19 -5.33
C LEU A 399 -30.64 -12.68 -3.88
N LEU A 400 -30.30 -13.55 -2.92
CA LEU A 400 -30.13 -13.17 -1.52
C LEU A 400 -28.96 -12.20 -1.34
N ALA A 401 -27.85 -12.39 -2.05
CA ALA A 401 -26.72 -11.46 -2.02
C ALA A 401 -27.10 -10.09 -2.61
N VAL A 402 -27.78 -10.07 -3.76
CA VAL A 402 -28.28 -8.83 -4.38
C VAL A 402 -29.27 -8.12 -3.45
N TRP A 403 -30.20 -8.85 -2.85
CA TRP A 403 -31.15 -8.29 -1.89
C TRP A 403 -30.44 -7.74 -0.64
N ALA A 404 -29.50 -8.50 -0.08
CA ALA A 404 -28.77 -8.10 1.12
C ALA A 404 -27.92 -6.84 0.93
N VAL A 405 -27.41 -6.60 -0.29
CA VAL A 405 -26.69 -5.37 -0.65
C VAL A 405 -27.67 -4.22 -0.89
N ARG A 406 -28.68 -4.43 -1.75
CA ARG A 406 -29.60 -3.36 -2.19
C ARG A 406 -30.50 -2.82 -1.09
N ARG A 407 -30.75 -3.57 -0.02
CA ARG A 407 -31.60 -3.11 1.08
C ARG A 407 -31.05 -1.89 1.84
N SER A 408 -29.74 -1.65 1.75
CA SER A 408 -29.08 -0.47 2.32
C SER A 408 -29.16 0.76 1.42
N PHE A 409 -29.61 0.60 0.17
CA PHE A 409 -29.52 1.70 -0.80
C PHE A 409 -30.46 2.85 -0.42
N PRO A 410 -30.00 4.09 -0.64
CA PRO A 410 -30.83 5.27 -0.46
C PRO A 410 -32.14 5.20 -1.24
N GLU A 411 -33.17 5.81 -0.66
CA GLU A 411 -34.43 6.06 -1.33
C GLU A 411 -34.41 7.47 -1.92
N TYR A 412 -34.48 7.54 -3.26
CA TYR A 412 -34.41 8.80 -4.00
C TYR A 412 -35.78 9.41 -4.29
N ASP A 413 -36.85 8.63 -4.16
CA ASP A 413 -38.21 9.02 -4.53
C ASP A 413 -39.22 8.78 -3.42
N GLY A 414 -40.27 9.58 -3.42
CA GLY A 414 -41.46 9.37 -2.60
C GLY A 414 -41.56 10.32 -1.43
N GLU A 415 -42.32 9.93 -0.41
CA GLU A 415 -42.58 10.74 0.77
C GLU A 415 -42.11 10.01 2.03
N ARG A 416 -41.42 10.73 2.92
CA ARG A 416 -40.97 10.22 4.23
C ARG A 416 -41.28 11.22 5.33
N THR A 417 -41.59 10.70 6.51
CA THR A 417 -41.76 11.56 7.69
C THR A 417 -40.41 11.82 8.33
N LEU A 418 -40.08 13.08 8.59
CA LEU A 418 -38.88 13.49 9.33
C LEU A 418 -39.32 14.26 10.59
N PRO A 419 -39.21 13.64 11.79
CA PRO A 419 -39.59 14.29 13.03
C PRO A 419 -38.84 15.60 13.30
N GLY A 420 -39.57 16.58 13.82
CA GLY A 420 -39.04 17.90 14.19
C GLY A 420 -38.89 18.89 13.04
N LEU A 421 -39.34 18.55 11.83
CA LEU A 421 -39.55 19.54 10.77
C LEU A 421 -40.69 20.50 11.13
N ALA A 422 -40.53 21.79 10.83
CA ALA A 422 -41.59 22.79 10.92
C ALA A 422 -42.46 22.80 9.65
N ALA A 423 -41.85 22.57 8.49
CA ALA A 423 -42.52 22.51 7.19
C ALA A 423 -41.98 21.37 6.31
N GLU A 424 -42.60 21.18 5.16
CA GLU A 424 -42.14 20.21 4.16
C GLU A 424 -40.78 20.62 3.57
N VAL A 425 -39.89 19.64 3.37
CA VAL A 425 -38.61 19.79 2.68
C VAL A 425 -38.59 18.91 1.44
N THR A 426 -38.13 19.45 0.31
CA THR A 426 -38.04 18.71 -0.96
C THR A 426 -36.57 18.49 -1.32
N VAL A 427 -36.21 17.27 -1.71
CA VAL A 427 -34.87 16.90 -2.16
C VAL A 427 -34.94 16.40 -3.60
N HIS A 428 -34.42 17.19 -4.54
CA HIS A 428 -34.24 16.76 -5.92
C HIS A 428 -32.86 16.14 -6.11
N ARG A 429 -32.73 15.05 -6.86
CA ARG A 429 -31.45 14.44 -7.19
C ARG A 429 -31.25 14.36 -8.68
N ASP A 430 -30.05 14.71 -9.13
CA ASP A 430 -29.65 14.56 -10.52
C ASP A 430 -29.21 13.13 -10.87
N ALA A 431 -28.77 12.93 -12.12
CA ALA A 431 -28.33 11.64 -12.64
C ALA A 431 -27.07 11.06 -11.96
N TYR A 432 -26.37 11.85 -11.13
CA TYR A 432 -25.20 11.44 -10.35
C TYR A 432 -25.50 11.34 -8.84
N GLY A 433 -26.78 11.42 -8.47
CA GLY A 433 -27.25 11.34 -7.09
C GLY A 433 -26.90 12.57 -6.25
N VAL A 434 -26.64 13.73 -6.87
CA VAL A 434 -26.36 14.97 -6.15
C VAL A 434 -27.67 15.59 -5.64
N PRO A 435 -27.87 15.71 -4.31
CA PRO A 435 -29.08 16.28 -3.75
C PRO A 435 -29.09 17.82 -3.79
N GLN A 436 -30.25 18.37 -4.13
CA GLN A 436 -30.61 19.78 -4.06
C GLN A 436 -31.76 19.88 -3.03
N ILE A 437 -31.47 20.39 -1.83
CA ILE A 437 -32.35 20.36 -0.66
C ILE A 437 -33.04 21.72 -0.50
N TYR A 438 -34.37 21.75 -0.59
CA TYR A 438 -35.19 22.95 -0.49
C TYR A 438 -35.99 22.96 0.81
N ALA A 439 -35.73 23.93 1.68
CA ALA A 439 -36.40 24.06 2.98
C ALA A 439 -36.81 25.51 3.27
N GLY A 440 -37.82 25.70 4.11
CA GLY A 440 -38.30 27.04 4.50
C GLY A 440 -37.51 27.70 5.64
N THR A 441 -36.76 26.92 6.43
CA THR A 441 -35.97 27.42 7.57
C THR A 441 -34.60 26.76 7.61
N ALA A 442 -33.62 27.43 8.23
CA ALA A 442 -32.27 26.87 8.39
C ALA A 442 -32.26 25.59 9.23
N ALA A 443 -33.13 25.52 10.25
CA ALA A 443 -33.27 24.33 11.09
C ALA A 443 -33.78 23.12 10.27
N ASP A 444 -34.80 23.31 9.44
CA ASP A 444 -35.32 22.27 8.55
C ASP A 444 -34.28 21.88 7.50
N LEU A 445 -33.55 22.86 6.94
CA LEU A 445 -32.49 22.66 5.95
C LEU A 445 -31.38 21.77 6.50
N PHE A 446 -30.80 22.10 7.64
CA PHE A 446 -29.71 21.33 8.24
C PHE A 446 -30.17 19.99 8.77
N ARG A 447 -31.41 19.89 9.29
CA ARG A 447 -32.02 18.60 9.66
C ARG A 447 -32.17 17.68 8.45
N ALA A 448 -32.64 18.20 7.32
CA ALA A 448 -32.72 17.42 6.09
C ALA A 448 -31.34 17.07 5.52
N GLN A 449 -30.37 17.98 5.59
CA GLN A 449 -28.98 17.69 5.20
C GLN A 449 -28.41 16.53 6.01
N GLY A 450 -28.60 16.53 7.33
CA GLY A 450 -28.17 15.42 8.21
C GLY A 450 -28.84 14.10 7.85
N TYR A 451 -30.15 14.12 7.55
CA TYR A 451 -30.87 12.94 7.08
C TYR A 451 -30.30 12.39 5.76
N VAL A 452 -30.06 13.27 4.78
CA VAL A 452 -29.51 12.91 3.47
C VAL A 452 -28.08 12.39 3.57
N HIS A 453 -27.21 13.03 4.35
CA HIS A 453 -25.85 12.55 4.60
C HIS A 453 -25.85 11.16 5.23
N ALA A 454 -26.69 10.91 6.24
CA ALA A 454 -26.81 9.59 6.86
C ALA A 454 -27.30 8.55 5.84
N GLN A 455 -28.33 8.90 5.06
CA GLN A 455 -28.86 8.04 4.01
C GLN A 455 -27.78 7.59 3.02
N GLU A 456 -26.88 8.47 2.61
CA GLU A 456 -25.85 8.17 1.61
C GLU A 456 -24.58 7.55 2.19
N ARG A 457 -24.19 7.98 3.40
CA ARG A 457 -22.79 7.90 3.86
C ARG A 457 -22.65 7.58 5.36
N PHE A 458 -23.68 7.02 6.01
CA PHE A 458 -23.62 6.83 7.46
C PHE A 458 -22.43 5.99 7.95
N TRP A 459 -22.03 4.91 7.25
CA TRP A 459 -20.83 4.15 7.64
C TRP A 459 -19.57 5.01 7.64
N GLU A 460 -19.37 5.84 6.60
CA GLU A 460 -18.24 6.77 6.51
C GLU A 460 -18.25 7.73 7.71
N MET A 461 -19.42 8.28 8.04
CA MET A 461 -19.59 9.16 9.20
C MET A 461 -19.27 8.45 10.52
N ASP A 462 -19.82 7.25 10.72
CA ASP A 462 -19.62 6.46 11.92
C ASP A 462 -18.15 6.05 12.11
N PHE A 463 -17.53 5.55 11.03
CA PHE A 463 -16.12 5.21 11.02
C PHE A 463 -15.26 6.44 11.39
N ARG A 464 -15.50 7.59 10.75
CA ARG A 464 -14.76 8.84 11.02
C ARG A 464 -14.93 9.36 12.45
N ARG A 465 -16.11 9.25 13.07
CA ARG A 465 -16.24 9.62 14.50
C ARG A 465 -15.43 8.68 15.42
N HIS A 466 -15.25 7.41 15.04
CA HIS A 466 -14.40 6.51 15.82
C HIS A 466 -12.91 6.86 15.66
N VAL A 467 -12.49 7.22 14.44
CA VAL A 467 -11.13 7.72 14.22
C VAL A 467 -10.89 8.99 15.04
N THR A 468 -11.71 10.03 14.86
CA THR A 468 -11.50 11.33 15.54
C THR A 468 -11.64 11.29 17.06
N ALA A 469 -12.35 10.29 17.60
CA ALA A 469 -12.47 10.08 19.04
C ALA A 469 -11.45 9.09 19.62
N GLY A 470 -10.56 8.49 18.81
CA GLY A 470 -9.67 7.41 19.26
C GLY A 470 -10.47 6.25 19.84
N ARG A 471 -11.36 5.67 19.03
CA ARG A 471 -12.26 4.54 19.37
C ARG A 471 -12.27 3.44 18.30
N LEU A 472 -11.28 3.38 17.41
CA LEU A 472 -11.21 2.33 16.39
C LEU A 472 -11.13 0.92 16.97
N SER A 473 -10.59 0.74 18.18
CA SER A 473 -10.56 -0.55 18.87
C SER A 473 -11.94 -1.05 19.27
N GLU A 474 -12.96 -0.18 19.32
CA GLU A 474 -14.36 -0.57 19.50
C GLU A 474 -14.92 -1.27 18.25
N LEU A 475 -14.39 -0.96 17.07
CA LEU A 475 -14.78 -1.57 15.79
C LEU A 475 -13.92 -2.78 15.46
N PHE A 476 -12.59 -2.66 15.55
CA PHE A 476 -11.65 -3.65 15.00
C PHE A 476 -10.82 -4.38 16.06
N GLY A 477 -11.05 -4.09 17.34
CA GLY A 477 -10.40 -4.79 18.45
C GLY A 477 -8.98 -4.29 18.74
N ARG A 478 -8.20 -5.13 19.40
CA ARG A 478 -6.92 -4.75 20.03
C ARG A 478 -5.87 -4.23 19.04
N ASP A 479 -5.96 -4.62 17.77
CA ASP A 479 -5.02 -4.19 16.72
C ASP A 479 -5.08 -2.67 16.45
N GLN A 480 -6.07 -1.95 16.99
CA GLN A 480 -6.19 -0.49 16.88
C GLN A 480 -5.93 0.26 18.21
N LEU A 481 -5.58 -0.46 19.27
CA LEU A 481 -5.43 0.13 20.61
C LEU A 481 -4.30 1.18 20.67
N GLU A 482 -3.21 0.98 19.95
CA GLU A 482 -2.08 1.90 19.91
C GLU A 482 -2.45 3.23 19.23
N THR A 483 -3.10 3.14 18.07
CA THR A 483 -3.72 4.28 17.40
C THR A 483 -4.66 5.06 18.32
N ASP A 484 -5.59 4.34 18.98
CA ASP A 484 -6.55 4.98 19.87
C ASP A 484 -5.85 5.65 21.04
N THR A 485 -4.81 5.03 21.61
CA THR A 485 -4.02 5.59 22.70
C THR A 485 -3.30 6.87 22.28
N PHE A 486 -2.75 6.92 21.07
CA PHE A 486 -2.12 8.12 20.53
C PHE A 486 -3.14 9.26 20.33
N LEU A 487 -4.28 8.98 19.68
CA LEU A 487 -5.33 9.97 19.44
C LEU A 487 -5.99 10.46 20.74
N ARG A 488 -6.12 9.57 21.74
CA ARG A 488 -6.59 9.92 23.09
C ARG A 488 -5.58 10.79 23.84
N THR A 489 -4.28 10.55 23.65
CA THR A 489 -3.21 11.41 24.19
C THR A 489 -3.31 12.84 23.63
N LEU A 490 -3.58 13.00 22.34
CA LEU A 490 -3.86 14.32 21.75
C LEU A 490 -5.17 14.94 22.24
N GLY A 491 -6.21 14.12 22.43
CA GLY A 491 -7.47 14.52 23.03
C GLY A 491 -8.37 15.37 22.12
N TRP A 492 -8.40 15.08 20.81
CA TRP A 492 -9.21 15.85 19.82
C TRP A 492 -10.68 15.94 20.20
N ARG A 493 -11.31 14.82 20.58
CA ARG A 493 -12.70 14.79 21.02
C ARG A 493 -12.95 15.73 22.19
N ARG A 494 -12.07 15.73 23.19
CA ARG A 494 -12.17 16.61 24.35
C ARG A 494 -12.02 18.09 23.98
N VAL A 495 -11.16 18.42 23.01
CA VAL A 495 -11.09 19.79 22.48
C VAL A 495 -12.43 20.18 21.86
N ALA A 496 -13.01 19.33 21.01
CA ALA A 496 -14.31 19.57 20.38
C ALA A 496 -15.45 19.74 21.42
N GLU A 497 -15.42 18.98 22.53
CA GLU A 497 -16.37 19.15 23.63
C GLU A 497 -16.25 20.50 24.33
N ARG A 498 -15.03 21.04 24.44
CA ARG A 498 -14.82 22.41 24.95
C ARG A 498 -15.28 23.46 23.95
N GLU A 499 -15.09 23.22 22.65
CA GLU A 499 -15.52 24.13 21.58
C GLU A 499 -17.05 24.33 21.58
N TRP A 500 -17.81 23.28 21.86
CA TRP A 500 -19.27 23.37 22.04
C TRP A 500 -19.69 24.47 23.04
N GLY A 501 -18.89 24.71 24.07
CA GLY A 501 -19.14 25.75 25.07
C GLY A 501 -18.92 27.19 24.58
N ILE A 502 -18.07 27.40 23.57
CA ILE A 502 -17.63 28.74 23.12
C ILE A 502 -18.16 29.16 21.75
N ILE A 503 -18.66 28.21 20.94
CA ILE A 503 -19.30 28.51 19.65
C ILE A 503 -20.63 29.23 19.85
N SER A 504 -21.08 29.94 18.81
CA SER A 504 -22.32 30.72 18.89
C SER A 504 -23.56 29.87 19.13
N GLU A 505 -24.59 30.44 19.77
CA GLU A 505 -25.88 29.77 19.98
C GLU A 505 -26.53 29.35 18.66
N GLU A 506 -26.40 30.18 17.64
CA GLU A 506 -26.88 29.91 16.28
C GLU A 506 -26.21 28.66 15.68
N SER A 507 -24.87 28.59 15.70
CA SER A 507 -24.12 27.42 15.22
C SER A 507 -24.47 26.15 16.00
N ARG A 508 -24.66 26.24 17.32
CA ARG A 508 -25.15 25.10 18.13
C ARG A 508 -26.51 24.62 17.64
N GLY A 509 -27.42 25.54 17.33
CA GLY A 509 -28.74 25.24 16.78
C GLY A 509 -28.66 24.48 15.45
N PHE A 510 -27.79 24.92 14.53
CA PHE A 510 -27.58 24.25 13.24
C PHE A 510 -26.98 22.85 13.39
N LEU A 511 -25.95 22.71 14.23
CA LEU A 511 -25.33 21.40 14.50
C LEU A 511 -26.32 20.43 15.18
N GLN A 512 -27.16 20.93 16.08
CA GLN A 512 -28.20 20.12 16.72
C GLN A 512 -29.26 19.68 15.72
N ALA A 513 -29.75 20.58 14.87
CA ALA A 513 -30.72 20.23 13.83
C ALA A 513 -30.15 19.17 12.87
N TYR A 514 -28.90 19.32 12.45
CA TYR A 514 -28.18 18.32 11.65
C TYR A 514 -28.11 16.96 12.36
N ALA A 515 -27.66 16.93 13.62
CA ALA A 515 -27.57 15.70 14.40
C ALA A 515 -28.93 15.01 14.58
N ASP A 516 -30.01 15.79 14.80
CA ASP A 516 -31.37 15.25 14.88
C ASP A 516 -31.79 14.59 13.56
N GLY A 517 -31.41 15.16 12.42
CA GLY A 517 -31.66 14.60 11.10
C GLY A 517 -30.97 13.26 10.87
N VAL A 518 -29.67 13.19 11.19
CA VAL A 518 -28.89 11.94 11.15
C VAL A 518 -29.55 10.87 12.01
N ASN A 519 -29.92 11.25 13.23
CA ASN A 519 -30.50 10.32 14.19
C ASN A 519 -31.91 9.86 13.80
N ALA A 520 -32.72 10.72 13.19
CA ALA A 520 -34.01 10.35 12.67
C ALA A 520 -33.90 9.30 11.55
N TRP A 521 -32.89 9.42 10.69
CA TRP A 521 -32.61 8.40 9.68
C TRP A 521 -32.22 7.06 10.33
N LEU A 522 -31.34 7.07 11.34
CA LEU A 522 -30.94 5.87 12.08
C LEU A 522 -32.11 5.19 12.79
N ASP A 523 -32.99 5.96 13.42
CA ASP A 523 -34.17 5.44 14.11
C ASP A 523 -35.11 4.70 13.13
N GLN A 524 -35.15 5.15 11.87
CA GLN A 524 -35.91 4.54 10.79
C GLN A 524 -35.21 3.33 10.15
N HIS A 525 -33.88 3.23 10.28
CA HIS A 525 -33.05 2.23 9.60
C HIS A 525 -32.18 1.48 10.62
N GLY A 526 -32.79 0.54 11.36
CA GLY A 526 -32.06 -0.36 12.26
C GLY A 526 -32.05 0.07 13.73
N GLY A 527 -32.48 1.30 14.08
CA GLY A 527 -32.68 1.72 15.48
C GLY A 527 -31.43 1.63 16.36
N GLY A 528 -30.25 1.81 15.75
CA GLY A 528 -28.94 1.68 16.41
C GLY A 528 -28.33 0.27 16.39
N GLU A 529 -29.00 -0.73 15.80
CA GLU A 529 -28.41 -2.05 15.58
C GLU A 529 -27.54 -2.05 14.31
N PRO A 530 -26.28 -2.54 14.35
CA PRO A 530 -25.42 -2.60 13.17
C PRO A 530 -25.90 -3.70 12.23
N SER A 531 -26.71 -3.32 11.24
CA SER A 531 -27.29 -4.24 10.26
C SER A 531 -26.96 -3.81 8.82
N GLY A 532 -27.11 -4.74 7.89
CA GLY A 532 -27.06 -4.43 6.46
C GLY A 532 -28.22 -3.62 5.92
N ASP A 533 -29.18 -3.21 6.76
CA ASP A 533 -30.19 -2.20 6.42
C ASP A 533 -29.60 -0.78 6.56
N VAL A 534 -28.52 -0.62 7.36
CA VAL A 534 -27.76 0.63 7.48
C VAL A 534 -26.67 0.68 6.40
N SER A 535 -25.81 -0.35 6.34
CA SER A 535 -24.78 -0.47 5.30
C SER A 535 -24.19 -1.88 5.23
N LEU A 536 -23.63 -2.25 4.07
CA LEU A 536 -22.99 -3.56 3.87
C LEU A 536 -21.81 -3.77 4.85
N GLU A 537 -21.09 -2.70 5.16
CA GLU A 537 -19.95 -2.66 6.06
C GLU A 537 -20.29 -3.18 7.46
N TYR A 538 -21.46 -2.85 8.02
CA TYR A 538 -21.90 -3.42 9.30
C TYR A 538 -22.16 -4.93 9.22
N THR A 539 -22.60 -5.43 8.06
CA THR A 539 -22.74 -6.89 7.86
C THR A 539 -21.37 -7.58 7.87
N VAL A 540 -20.35 -6.94 7.29
CA VAL A 540 -18.96 -7.43 7.30
C VAL A 540 -18.37 -7.33 8.71
N LEU A 541 -18.54 -6.19 9.38
CA LEU A 541 -18.09 -5.96 10.75
C LEU A 541 -18.67 -6.99 11.73
N GLY A 542 -19.96 -7.33 11.60
CA GLY A 542 -20.62 -8.32 12.45
C GLY A 542 -20.04 -9.74 12.34
N LEU A 543 -19.24 -10.04 11.31
CA LEU A 543 -18.50 -11.30 11.20
C LEU A 543 -17.31 -11.38 12.16
N THR A 544 -16.70 -10.24 12.48
CA THR A 544 -15.50 -10.14 13.32
C THR A 544 -15.81 -9.59 14.71
N THR A 545 -16.74 -8.65 14.81
CA THR A 545 -17.03 -7.88 16.02
C THR A 545 -18.49 -8.09 16.44
N ARG A 546 -18.69 -8.92 17.47
CA ARG A 546 -20.02 -9.20 18.02
C ARG A 546 -20.37 -8.22 19.14
N GLY A 547 -21.60 -7.76 19.16
CA GLY A 547 -22.15 -6.92 20.24
C GLY A 547 -21.85 -5.42 20.12
N TYR A 548 -21.27 -4.97 19.00
CA TYR A 548 -21.20 -3.55 18.67
C TYR A 548 -22.61 -2.95 18.54
N ARG A 549 -22.78 -1.69 18.94
CA ARG A 549 -24.03 -0.93 18.79
C ARG A 549 -23.71 0.45 18.26
N ILE A 550 -24.50 0.91 17.30
CA ILE A 550 -24.36 2.24 16.72
C ILE A 550 -24.86 3.27 17.74
N GLU A 551 -23.99 4.17 18.16
CA GLU A 551 -24.36 5.31 19.01
C GLU A 551 -25.08 6.38 18.18
N ARG A 552 -25.94 7.19 18.83
CA ARG A 552 -26.54 8.37 18.20
C ARG A 552 -25.46 9.40 17.83
N TRP A 553 -25.66 10.12 16.74
CA TRP A 553 -24.81 11.24 16.34
C TRP A 553 -25.02 12.44 17.27
N SER A 554 -23.94 13.00 17.77
CA SER A 554 -23.92 14.20 18.60
C SER A 554 -23.37 15.40 17.80
N PRO A 555 -23.78 16.64 18.12
CA PRO A 555 -23.21 17.84 17.49
C PRO A 555 -21.67 17.93 17.59
N VAL A 556 -21.10 17.36 18.65
CA VAL A 556 -19.65 17.34 18.88
C VAL A 556 -18.93 16.39 17.91
N ASP A 557 -19.60 15.38 17.36
CA ASP A 557 -19.01 14.50 16.35
C ASP A 557 -18.68 15.29 15.08
N SER A 558 -19.53 16.26 14.72
CA SER A 558 -19.29 17.20 13.63
C SER A 558 -18.11 18.14 13.92
N LEU A 559 -17.97 18.62 15.16
CA LEU A 559 -16.84 19.47 15.55
C LEU A 559 -15.50 18.73 15.55
N ALA A 560 -15.48 17.48 16.03
CA ALA A 560 -14.28 16.66 16.09
C ALA A 560 -13.67 16.39 14.70
N TRP A 561 -14.51 16.35 13.65
CA TRP A 561 -14.04 16.17 12.27
C TRP A 561 -13.12 17.30 11.79
N LEU A 562 -13.36 18.55 12.21
CA LEU A 562 -12.50 19.69 11.84
C LEU A 562 -11.06 19.53 12.37
N LYS A 563 -10.85 18.78 13.47
CA LYS A 563 -9.52 18.50 14.02
C LYS A 563 -8.76 17.46 13.22
N ALA A 564 -9.45 16.45 12.68
CA ALA A 564 -8.83 15.49 11.78
C ALA A 564 -8.35 16.14 10.48
N MET A 565 -9.13 17.08 9.93
CA MET A 565 -8.67 17.89 8.79
C MET A 565 -7.47 18.76 9.15
N ALA A 566 -7.49 19.38 10.33
CA ALA A 566 -6.36 20.18 10.78
C ALA A 566 -5.10 19.34 10.96
N TRP A 567 -5.25 18.09 11.40
CA TRP A 567 -4.15 17.14 11.45
C TRP A 567 -3.63 16.88 10.04
N ASP A 568 -4.47 16.46 9.09
CA ASP A 568 -4.03 16.11 7.74
C ASP A 568 -3.33 17.27 6.99
N LEU A 569 -3.74 18.51 7.24
CA LEU A 569 -3.22 19.72 6.58
C LEU A 569 -1.99 20.35 7.26
N ARG A 570 -1.43 19.71 8.30
CA ARG A 570 -0.18 20.16 8.97
C ARG A 570 1.05 19.81 8.11
N GLY A 571 1.99 20.74 7.97
CA GLY A 571 3.26 20.49 7.25
C GLY A 571 4.48 20.38 8.17
N ASN A 572 4.70 21.40 9.01
CA ASN A 572 6.00 21.63 9.68
C ASN A 572 6.50 20.47 10.57
N MET A 573 5.64 19.80 11.34
CA MET A 573 6.08 18.76 12.28
C MET A 573 6.82 17.58 11.61
N THR A 574 6.39 17.19 10.41
CA THR A 574 7.04 16.10 9.66
C THR A 574 8.44 16.53 9.21
N ASP A 575 8.55 17.72 8.62
CA ASP A 575 9.83 18.28 8.16
C ASP A 575 10.80 18.55 9.32
N GLU A 576 10.31 18.99 10.48
CA GLU A 576 11.08 19.17 11.71
C GLU A 576 11.70 17.84 12.19
N ILE A 577 10.91 16.75 12.18
CA ILE A 577 11.37 15.40 12.52
C ILE A 577 12.40 14.91 11.48
N GLU A 578 12.16 15.12 10.20
CA GLU A 578 13.10 14.74 9.13
C GLU A 578 14.45 15.45 9.25
N ARG A 579 14.44 16.77 9.45
CA ARG A 579 15.67 17.57 9.70
C ARG A 579 16.45 17.04 10.90
N ALA A 580 15.74 16.72 11.99
CA ALA A 580 16.31 16.14 13.19
C ALA A 580 16.96 14.76 12.95
N ILE A 581 16.35 13.92 12.12
CA ILE A 581 16.88 12.60 11.74
C ILE A 581 18.10 12.71 10.84
N LEU A 582 18.05 13.57 9.83
CA LEU A 582 19.19 13.79 8.93
C LEU A 582 20.41 14.27 9.74
N ALA A 583 20.22 15.24 10.63
CA ALA A 583 21.27 15.70 11.53
C ALA A 583 21.75 14.58 12.48
N GLY A 584 20.83 13.79 13.04
CA GLY A 584 21.14 12.63 13.91
C GLY A 584 21.83 11.47 13.18
N GLY A 585 21.65 11.36 11.86
CA GLY A 585 22.27 10.39 10.96
C GLY A 585 23.70 10.72 10.55
N GLY A 586 24.25 11.84 11.05
CA GLY A 586 25.63 12.26 10.80
C GLY A 586 25.79 13.38 9.78
N LEU A 587 24.70 13.93 9.24
CA LEU A 587 24.76 15.12 8.39
C LEU A 587 24.94 16.38 9.25
N THR A 588 25.75 17.33 8.78
CA THR A 588 25.85 18.67 9.37
C THR A 588 24.59 19.49 9.10
N ARG A 589 24.32 20.55 9.88
CA ARG A 589 23.16 21.43 9.65
C ARG A 589 23.25 22.11 8.27
N GLU A 590 24.46 22.40 7.82
CA GLU A 590 24.75 22.92 6.49
C GLU A 590 24.32 21.93 5.41
N GLN A 591 24.71 20.65 5.53
CA GLN A 591 24.28 19.59 4.59
C GLN A 591 22.77 19.35 4.62
N VAL A 592 22.12 19.43 5.80
CA VAL A 592 20.65 19.38 5.88
C VAL A 592 20.04 20.59 5.16
N GLY A 593 20.64 21.78 5.30
CA GLY A 593 20.21 22.99 4.59
C GLY A 593 20.28 22.86 3.06
N GLU A 594 21.24 22.12 2.52
CA GLU A 594 21.32 21.82 1.08
C GLU A 594 20.13 20.97 0.58
N LEU A 595 19.50 20.18 1.46
CA LEU A 595 18.33 19.35 1.15
C LEU A 595 16.98 20.08 1.38
N TYR A 596 17.02 21.30 1.92
CA TYR A 596 15.86 22.20 2.12
C TYR A 596 16.21 23.60 1.59
N PRO A 597 16.37 23.76 0.26
CA PRO A 597 16.74 25.03 -0.33
C PRO A 597 15.69 26.13 -0.07
N PRO A 598 16.06 27.42 -0.08
CA PRO A 598 15.08 28.49 0.02
C PRO A 598 14.14 28.50 -1.19
N TYR A 599 12.91 28.98 -1.01
CA TYR A 599 11.96 29.17 -2.10
C TYR A 599 12.55 30.06 -3.21
N PRO A 600 12.48 29.69 -4.50
CA PRO A 600 13.16 30.41 -5.59
C PRO A 600 12.31 31.60 -6.10
N GLN A 601 12.32 32.74 -5.38
CA GLN A 601 11.48 33.90 -5.74
C GLN A 601 11.74 34.47 -7.15
N ASP A 602 12.95 34.27 -7.69
CA ASP A 602 13.31 34.71 -9.05
C ASP A 602 12.68 33.85 -10.16
N LEU A 603 12.30 32.60 -9.83
CA LEU A 603 11.72 31.65 -10.76
C LEU A 603 10.20 31.56 -10.61
N ASN A 604 9.72 31.48 -9.37
CA ASN A 604 8.32 31.22 -9.05
C ASN A 604 7.75 32.37 -8.21
N ARG A 605 6.60 32.92 -8.64
CA ARG A 605 6.00 34.11 -8.00
C ARG A 605 5.23 33.75 -6.71
N PRO A 606 5.32 34.57 -5.66
CA PRO A 606 4.46 34.41 -4.48
C PRO A 606 2.99 34.76 -4.78
N ILE A 607 2.08 34.44 -3.87
CA ILE A 607 0.64 34.76 -4.02
C ILE A 607 0.43 36.28 -4.07
N VAL A 608 1.08 37.03 -3.17
CA VAL A 608 1.01 38.49 -3.02
C VAL A 608 2.36 39.15 -3.31
N ASP A 609 2.39 40.08 -4.27
CA ASP A 609 3.61 40.67 -4.84
C ASP A 609 4.23 41.83 -4.02
N GLY A 610 3.60 42.28 -2.91
CA GLY A 610 4.11 43.42 -2.11
C GLY A 610 3.59 43.52 -0.67
N GLY A 611 4.47 43.94 0.25
CA GLY A 611 4.19 44.22 1.66
C GLY A 611 5.45 44.68 2.40
N ARG A 612 5.38 45.79 3.15
CA ARG A 612 6.43 46.27 4.05
C ARG A 612 5.75 47.04 5.18
N VAL A 613 6.19 46.82 6.41
CA VAL A 613 5.63 47.54 7.55
C VAL A 613 6.67 48.56 8.04
N THR A 614 6.30 49.84 8.24
CA THR A 614 7.11 50.96 8.86
C THR A 614 6.23 51.83 9.80
N GLY A 615 6.58 51.97 11.10
CA GLY A 615 5.79 52.66 12.17
C GLY A 615 5.02 51.81 13.21
N GLY A 616 5.19 50.49 13.15
CA GLY A 616 4.45 49.40 13.81
C GLY A 616 4.76 48.14 13.02
N ALA A 617 6.06 47.84 12.92
CA ALA A 617 6.68 47.64 11.62
C ALA A 617 8.07 47.02 11.55
N PHE A 618 8.32 46.38 10.41
CA PHE A 618 9.34 45.39 10.09
C PHE A 618 10.80 45.88 10.01
N VAL A 619 11.66 45.30 10.87
CA VAL A 619 13.13 45.09 10.70
C VAL A 619 13.55 43.83 11.51
N ALA A 620 14.47 43.02 10.97
CA ALA A 620 14.79 41.63 11.38
C ALA A 620 16.18 41.42 12.02
N ALA A 621 16.39 40.31 12.76
CA ALA A 621 17.57 39.40 12.68
C ALA A 621 17.51 38.14 13.58
N ASP A 622 17.95 37.03 12.98
CA ASP A 622 18.46 35.67 13.33
C ASP A 622 18.58 35.12 14.77
N ALA A 623 18.36 33.79 14.88
CA ALA A 623 18.58 32.94 16.05
C ALA A 623 19.52 31.73 15.76
N GLY A 624 20.40 31.43 16.72
CA GLY A 624 21.35 30.32 16.72
C GLY A 624 20.84 29.06 17.44
N GLY A 625 21.45 27.92 17.12
CA GLY A 625 20.97 26.59 17.53
C GLY A 625 21.63 25.98 18.78
N ALA A 626 21.03 24.87 19.24
CA ALA A 626 21.59 23.96 20.24
C ALA A 626 21.49 22.49 19.76
N GLY A 627 22.41 21.63 20.23
CA GLY A 627 22.63 20.28 19.73
C GLY A 627 22.37 19.13 20.73
N GLY A 628 22.07 17.96 20.16
CA GLY A 628 22.57 16.62 20.50
C GLY A 628 22.34 16.03 21.90
N GLY A 629 21.22 15.30 22.09
CA GLY A 629 21.01 14.39 23.24
C GLY A 629 19.69 13.60 23.27
N TRP A 630 18.77 13.81 22.32
CA TRP A 630 17.35 13.44 22.39
C TRP A 630 16.88 12.47 21.28
N LEU A 631 17.80 11.99 20.44
CA LEU A 631 17.50 11.23 19.22
C LEU A 631 16.58 10.00 19.43
N PRO A 632 16.72 9.20 20.51
CA PRO A 632 15.82 8.07 20.74
C PRO A 632 14.36 8.50 20.97
N ALA A 633 14.12 9.62 21.65
CA ALA A 633 12.77 10.11 21.94
C ALA A 633 12.02 10.56 20.68
N LEU A 634 12.70 11.28 19.77
CA LEU A 634 12.09 11.70 18.51
C LEU A 634 11.93 10.55 17.51
N THR A 635 12.86 9.60 17.49
CA THR A 635 12.75 8.39 16.65
C THR A 635 11.54 7.57 17.05
N ALA A 636 11.31 7.41 18.36
CA ALA A 636 10.16 6.70 18.89
C ALA A 636 8.85 7.42 18.55
N VAL A 637 8.78 8.75 18.73
CA VAL A 637 7.61 9.57 18.34
C VAL A 637 7.33 9.49 16.83
N ARG A 638 8.36 9.46 15.98
CA ARG A 638 8.21 9.21 14.54
C ARG A 638 7.54 7.87 14.28
N ASP A 639 8.00 6.80 14.89
CA ASP A 639 7.44 5.46 14.65
C ASP A 639 5.96 5.42 15.09
N GLY A 640 5.62 6.01 16.23
CA GLY A 640 4.22 6.18 16.66
C GLY A 640 3.38 7.10 15.75
N LEU A 641 3.98 8.11 15.11
CA LEU A 641 3.34 8.97 14.11
C LEU A 641 3.16 8.26 12.75
N ALA A 642 4.09 7.39 12.38
CA ALA A 642 4.04 6.58 11.16
C ALA A 642 3.01 5.44 11.27
N ASP A 643 2.74 4.98 12.50
CA ASP A 643 1.72 3.98 12.83
C ASP A 643 0.32 4.59 13.06
N LEU A 644 0.18 5.92 13.01
CA LEU A 644 -1.14 6.53 12.92
C LEU A 644 -1.79 6.11 11.60
N PRO A 645 -3.03 5.63 11.62
CA PRO A 645 -3.57 4.95 10.46
C PRO A 645 -3.66 5.88 9.25
N ALA A 646 -3.31 5.31 8.09
CA ALA A 646 -3.68 5.77 6.75
C ALA A 646 -5.19 6.04 6.55
N LEU A 647 -6.02 5.82 7.58
CA LEU A 647 -7.48 5.91 7.61
C LEU A 647 -8.01 7.34 7.56
N LEU A 648 -7.19 8.36 7.87
CA LEU A 648 -7.53 9.78 7.66
C LEU A 648 -7.04 10.32 6.30
N GLY A 649 -6.30 9.52 5.55
CA GLY A 649 -5.46 9.92 4.41
C GLY A 649 -4.06 9.37 4.62
N ARG A 650 -3.48 8.72 3.60
CA ARG A 650 -2.04 8.45 3.59
C ARG A 650 -1.35 9.80 3.43
N GLN A 651 -0.35 10.11 4.25
CA GLN A 651 0.60 11.18 3.94
C GLN A 651 1.28 10.79 2.61
N GLY A 652 0.68 11.25 1.51
CA GLY A 652 1.10 10.97 0.15
C GLY A 652 2.07 12.05 -0.29
N THR A 653 2.98 11.67 -1.15
CA THR A 653 3.95 12.60 -1.75
C THR A 653 3.20 13.49 -2.74
N GLY A 654 3.13 14.80 -2.46
CA GLY A 654 2.39 15.76 -3.28
C GLY A 654 0.96 16.11 -2.82
N LEU A 655 0.62 15.90 -1.54
CA LEU A 655 -0.51 16.59 -0.90
C LEU A 655 -0.41 18.11 -1.13
N GLY A 656 -1.52 18.74 -1.47
CA GLY A 656 -1.53 20.13 -1.95
C GLY A 656 -2.92 20.53 -2.43
N SER A 657 -3.03 21.58 -3.22
CA SER A 657 -4.27 22.03 -3.86
C SER A 657 -3.92 23.04 -4.93
N ASN A 658 -4.72 23.21 -5.99
CA ASN A 658 -4.74 24.47 -6.73
C ASN A 658 -6.06 25.22 -6.49
N SER A 659 -5.98 26.55 -6.50
CA SER A 659 -7.13 27.43 -6.62
C SER A 659 -6.70 28.73 -7.26
N TRP A 660 -7.44 29.15 -8.28
CA TRP A 660 -7.21 30.44 -8.92
C TRP A 660 -8.52 31.11 -9.28
N VAL A 661 -8.46 32.43 -9.33
CA VAL A 661 -9.60 33.28 -9.71
C VAL A 661 -9.15 34.25 -10.79
N ILE A 662 -9.96 34.39 -11.84
CA ILE A 662 -9.69 35.24 -13.01
C ILE A 662 -10.76 36.32 -13.06
N ALA A 663 -10.37 37.59 -13.09
CA ALA A 663 -11.30 38.72 -13.12
C ALA A 663 -12.09 38.79 -14.44
N GLY A 664 -13.28 39.38 -14.39
CA GLY A 664 -14.17 39.53 -15.54
C GLY A 664 -13.55 40.20 -16.77
N SER A 665 -12.53 41.04 -16.59
CA SER A 665 -11.79 41.67 -17.70
C SER A 665 -10.99 40.69 -18.57
N ARG A 666 -10.85 39.43 -18.13
CA ARG A 666 -10.12 38.36 -18.82
C ARG A 666 -11.02 37.17 -19.16
N THR A 667 -12.31 37.21 -18.86
CA THR A 667 -13.23 36.08 -19.04
C THR A 667 -14.29 36.38 -20.08
N SER A 668 -14.81 35.33 -20.72
CA SER A 668 -15.83 35.47 -21.77
C SER A 668 -17.20 35.91 -21.25
N SER A 669 -17.54 35.57 -20.00
CA SER A 669 -18.78 36.00 -19.33
C SER A 669 -18.74 37.46 -18.84
N GLY A 670 -17.56 38.11 -18.86
CA GLY A 670 -17.36 39.43 -18.29
C GLY A 670 -17.43 39.45 -16.75
N LYS A 671 -17.54 38.28 -16.11
CA LYS A 671 -17.58 38.07 -14.66
C LYS A 671 -16.51 37.08 -14.21
N PRO A 672 -16.12 37.09 -12.93
CA PRO A 672 -15.03 36.24 -12.47
C PRO A 672 -15.28 34.74 -12.70
N LEU A 673 -14.21 34.01 -12.99
CA LEU A 673 -14.18 32.54 -12.93
C LEU A 673 -13.32 32.13 -11.73
N LEU A 674 -13.83 31.21 -10.89
CA LEU A 674 -13.07 30.64 -9.76
C LEU A 674 -12.90 29.14 -9.96
N ALA A 675 -11.66 28.66 -9.89
CA ALA A 675 -11.32 27.25 -9.95
C ALA A 675 -10.75 26.76 -8.62
N ASN A 676 -11.05 25.51 -8.25
CA ASN A 676 -10.43 24.86 -7.09
C ASN A 676 -10.37 23.33 -7.28
N ASP A 677 -9.25 22.72 -6.88
CA ASP A 677 -9.04 21.28 -6.91
C ASP A 677 -8.07 20.79 -5.81
N PRO A 678 -8.53 20.58 -4.55
CA PRO A 678 -7.68 20.12 -3.47
C PRO A 678 -7.07 18.73 -3.73
N HIS A 679 -5.75 18.58 -3.53
CA HIS A 679 -5.01 17.34 -3.72
C HIS A 679 -4.88 16.55 -2.41
N LEU A 680 -5.58 15.42 -2.31
CA LEU A 680 -5.64 14.57 -1.13
C LEU A 680 -5.37 13.11 -1.52
N SER A 681 -5.18 12.23 -0.54
CA SER A 681 -5.01 10.80 -0.82
C SER A 681 -6.26 10.22 -1.50
N PRO A 682 -6.11 9.30 -2.46
CA PRO A 682 -7.24 8.67 -3.11
C PRO A 682 -7.98 7.73 -2.15
N SER A 683 -9.30 7.92 -2.00
CA SER A 683 -10.15 7.15 -1.09
C SER A 683 -11.48 6.72 -1.72
N MET A 684 -12.10 5.69 -1.12
CA MET A 684 -13.43 5.20 -1.49
C MET A 684 -14.36 5.03 -0.28
N PRO A 685 -15.50 5.75 -0.18
CA PRO A 685 -15.86 6.89 -1.03
C PRO A 685 -14.82 8.03 -0.91
N GLY A 686 -14.83 8.94 -1.90
CA GLY A 686 -14.04 10.17 -1.85
C GLY A 686 -14.50 11.06 -0.70
N ILE A 687 -13.60 11.88 -0.16
CA ILE A 687 -13.85 12.70 1.04
C ILE A 687 -15.05 13.67 0.89
N TRP A 688 -15.29 14.16 -0.32
CA TRP A 688 -16.31 15.16 -0.61
C TRP A 688 -17.68 14.55 -0.86
N PHE A 689 -18.72 15.27 -0.44
CA PHE A 689 -20.11 15.05 -0.81
C PHE A 689 -20.62 16.31 -1.52
N GLN A 690 -21.18 16.15 -2.72
CA GLN A 690 -21.78 17.28 -3.45
C GLN A 690 -23.21 17.49 -2.97
N ALA A 691 -23.59 18.75 -2.75
CA ALA A 691 -24.95 19.12 -2.38
C ALA A 691 -25.27 20.57 -2.76
N GLY A 692 -26.55 20.85 -3.00
CA GLY A 692 -27.11 22.19 -2.92
C GLY A 692 -28.09 22.33 -1.76
N LEU A 693 -28.06 23.48 -1.10
CA LEU A 693 -28.84 23.81 0.08
C LEU A 693 -29.57 25.12 -0.18
N HIS A 694 -30.89 25.08 -0.33
CA HIS A 694 -31.71 26.21 -0.78
C HIS A 694 -32.76 26.58 0.27
N CYS A 695 -32.68 27.81 0.75
CA CYS A 695 -33.58 28.35 1.75
C CYS A 695 -33.62 29.88 1.68
N GLU A 696 -34.82 30.45 1.74
CA GLU A 696 -35.03 31.92 1.85
C GLU A 696 -34.57 32.50 3.20
N CYS A 697 -33.90 31.70 4.03
CA CYS A 697 -33.34 32.07 5.33
C CYS A 697 -31.87 32.51 5.27
N GLY A 698 -31.35 32.81 4.07
CA GLY A 698 -29.97 33.26 3.86
C GLY A 698 -28.97 32.14 3.58
N PHE A 699 -29.45 30.92 3.34
CA PHE A 699 -28.63 29.80 2.88
C PHE A 699 -29.14 29.36 1.51
N ASP A 700 -28.48 29.83 0.46
CA ASP A 700 -28.70 29.39 -0.91
C ASP A 700 -27.33 29.02 -1.48
N LEU A 701 -27.00 27.74 -1.51
CA LEU A 701 -25.64 27.24 -1.63
C LEU A 701 -25.56 26.09 -2.62
N SER A 702 -24.45 25.98 -3.33
CA SER A 702 -24.07 24.78 -4.07
C SER A 702 -22.58 24.53 -3.93
N GLY A 703 -22.19 23.29 -3.65
CA GLY A 703 -20.78 22.96 -3.49
C GLY A 703 -20.51 21.60 -2.87
N PHE A 704 -19.29 21.48 -2.35
CA PHE A 704 -18.79 20.30 -1.66
C PHE A 704 -18.87 20.49 -0.14
N THR A 705 -19.34 19.45 0.53
CA THR A 705 -19.41 19.34 1.99
C THR A 705 -18.77 18.04 2.46
N PHE A 706 -18.64 17.86 3.77
CA PHE A 706 -18.28 16.59 4.37
C PHE A 706 -19.52 15.91 4.95
N ALA A 707 -19.70 14.63 4.63
CA ALA A 707 -20.66 13.82 5.35
C ALA A 707 -20.28 13.80 6.84
N GLY A 708 -21.13 14.39 7.69
CA GLY A 708 -20.85 14.62 9.11
C GLY A 708 -20.74 16.08 9.51
N VAL A 709 -20.61 17.04 8.58
CA VAL A 709 -20.53 18.48 8.87
C VAL A 709 -21.63 19.23 8.09
N PRO A 710 -22.48 20.04 8.75
CA PRO A 710 -23.50 20.85 8.06
C PRO A 710 -22.90 22.02 7.27
N GLY A 711 -23.63 22.46 6.24
CA GLY A 711 -23.22 23.56 5.35
C GLY A 711 -22.37 23.10 4.16
N ILE A 712 -21.85 24.07 3.40
CA ILE A 712 -20.95 23.85 2.25
C ILE A 712 -19.55 24.34 2.60
N VAL A 713 -18.54 23.49 2.38
CA VAL A 713 -17.14 23.81 2.70
C VAL A 713 -16.51 24.58 1.54
N ILE A 714 -16.58 24.06 0.31
CA ILE A 714 -16.09 24.73 -0.91
C ILE A 714 -17.26 24.88 -1.88
N GLY A 715 -17.47 26.06 -2.46
CA GLY A 715 -18.58 26.25 -3.38
C GLY A 715 -18.90 27.72 -3.62
N HIS A 716 -20.19 27.98 -3.82
CA HIS A 716 -20.71 29.31 -3.99
C HIS A 716 -22.10 29.44 -3.38
N ASN A 717 -22.51 30.69 -3.15
CA ASN A 717 -23.90 31.07 -2.98
C ASN A 717 -24.35 31.92 -4.19
N ASP A 718 -25.46 32.62 -4.06
CA ASP A 718 -26.00 33.52 -5.09
C ASP A 718 -25.18 34.80 -5.31
N ALA A 719 -24.21 35.10 -4.44
CA ALA A 719 -23.45 36.35 -4.44
C ALA A 719 -21.93 36.16 -4.59
N ILE A 720 -21.37 35.13 -3.96
CA ILE A 720 -19.93 34.90 -3.89
C ILE A 720 -19.58 33.44 -4.16
N ALA A 721 -18.37 33.20 -4.65
CA ALA A 721 -17.74 31.89 -4.71
C ALA A 721 -16.44 31.88 -3.92
N TRP A 722 -16.08 30.72 -3.36
CA TRP A 722 -14.85 30.55 -2.61
C TRP A 722 -14.22 29.18 -2.83
N GLY A 723 -12.90 29.13 -2.64
CA GLY A 723 -12.10 27.90 -2.67
C GLY A 723 -10.94 27.99 -1.69
N PHE A 724 -10.31 26.84 -1.43
CA PHE A 724 -9.20 26.76 -0.49
C PHE A 724 -7.96 26.10 -1.12
N THR A 725 -6.79 26.54 -0.68
CA THR A 725 -5.57 25.73 -0.76
C THR A 725 -4.87 25.71 0.59
N ASN A 726 -4.03 24.70 0.87
CA ASN A 726 -3.27 24.71 2.11
C ASN A 726 -2.29 25.90 2.18
N LEU A 727 -2.28 26.62 3.31
CA LEU A 727 -1.32 27.70 3.57
C LEU A 727 0.08 27.15 3.91
N GLY A 728 0.16 25.90 4.37
CA GLY A 728 1.37 25.29 4.91
C GLY A 728 1.94 25.99 6.15
N PRO A 729 1.13 26.62 7.03
CA PRO A 729 1.68 27.46 8.07
C PRO A 729 2.31 26.63 9.17
N ASP A 730 3.37 27.17 9.75
CA ASP A 730 4.02 26.61 10.91
C ASP A 730 3.21 26.95 12.18
N VAL A 731 2.30 26.05 12.53
CA VAL A 731 1.38 26.13 13.67
C VAL A 731 1.59 25.04 14.72
N THR A 732 2.72 24.33 14.61
CA THR A 732 3.11 23.22 15.49
C THR A 732 4.56 23.39 15.92
N ASP A 733 4.87 23.11 17.18
CA ASP A 733 6.26 22.96 17.63
C ASP A 733 6.39 21.73 18.53
N LEU A 734 7.48 20.98 18.35
CA LEU A 734 7.87 19.93 19.28
C LEU A 734 8.73 20.53 20.40
N TYR A 735 8.34 20.27 21.65
CA TYR A 735 9.12 20.67 22.81
C TYR A 735 9.76 19.45 23.47
N LEU A 736 11.05 19.54 23.75
CA LEU A 736 11.78 18.56 24.55
C LEU A 736 11.69 18.94 26.03
N GLU A 737 10.87 18.22 26.77
CA GLU A 737 10.61 18.45 28.18
C GLU A 737 11.56 17.64 29.06
N GLU A 738 12.20 18.27 30.05
CA GLU A 738 12.91 17.53 31.10
C GLU A 738 11.89 17.07 32.16
N VAL A 739 11.74 15.76 32.31
CA VAL A 739 10.73 15.15 33.19
C VAL A 739 11.37 14.36 34.33
N SER A 740 10.73 14.38 35.49
CA SER A 740 11.10 13.60 36.66
C SER A 740 9.83 13.18 37.41
N GLY A 741 9.39 11.95 37.19
CA GLY A 741 8.11 11.46 37.73
C GLY A 741 6.93 12.21 37.10
N ASP A 742 6.08 12.79 37.94
CA ASP A 742 4.91 13.61 37.60
C ASP A 742 5.25 15.10 37.42
N ARG A 743 6.54 15.46 37.36
CA ARG A 743 7.00 16.84 37.25
C ARG A 743 7.77 17.12 35.96
N VAL A 744 7.67 18.35 35.50
CA VAL A 744 8.41 18.89 34.36
C VAL A 744 9.23 20.12 34.77
N ARG A 745 10.41 20.28 34.20
CA ARG A 745 11.27 21.43 34.48
C ARG A 745 10.82 22.66 33.72
N VAL A 746 10.71 23.79 34.40
CA VAL A 746 10.40 25.11 33.83
C VAL A 746 11.37 26.14 34.40
N GLY A 747 12.25 26.67 33.56
CA GLY A 747 13.40 27.48 33.95
C GLY A 747 14.31 26.73 34.93
N ALA A 748 14.51 27.32 36.10
CA ALA A 748 15.27 26.71 37.20
C ALA A 748 14.43 25.80 38.11
N GLY A 749 13.10 25.79 37.98
CA GLY A 749 12.17 25.09 38.87
C GLY A 749 11.54 23.84 38.26
N TRP A 750 10.82 23.08 39.10
CA TRP A 750 9.99 21.95 38.69
C TRP A 750 8.50 22.30 38.92
N GLN A 751 7.64 21.97 37.97
CA GLN A 751 6.19 22.14 38.03
C GLN A 751 5.50 20.79 37.86
N ASP A 752 4.33 20.64 38.48
CA ASP A 752 3.53 19.42 38.37
C ASP A 752 2.88 19.33 36.97
N LEU A 753 2.88 18.15 36.37
CA LEU A 753 2.15 17.85 35.14
C LEU A 753 0.66 17.61 35.48
N ALA A 754 -0.23 18.12 34.64
CA ALA A 754 -1.64 17.79 34.77
C ALA A 754 -1.87 16.35 34.27
N GLU A 755 -2.49 15.51 35.10
CA GLU A 755 -2.80 14.12 34.75
C GLU A 755 -4.30 13.93 34.56
N HIS A 756 -4.67 13.12 33.58
CA HIS A 756 -6.03 12.58 33.47
C HIS A 756 -6.00 11.14 32.96
N THR A 757 -7.03 10.40 33.34
CA THR A 757 -7.20 9.00 32.99
C THR A 757 -8.24 8.86 31.89
N GLU A 758 -7.89 8.17 30.82
CA GLU A 758 -8.78 7.81 29.71
C GLU A 758 -9.04 6.29 29.75
N THR A 759 -10.25 5.87 29.34
CA THR A 759 -10.62 4.46 29.25
C THR A 759 -11.02 4.12 27.81
N ILE A 760 -10.26 3.21 27.19
CA ILE A 760 -10.45 2.75 25.82
C ILE A 760 -11.18 1.40 25.86
N LYS A 761 -12.32 1.30 25.16
CA LYS A 761 -13.05 0.05 25.01
C LYS A 761 -12.46 -0.74 23.84
N VAL A 762 -12.32 -2.06 24.01
CA VAL A 762 -11.70 -2.94 23.00
C VAL A 762 -12.65 -4.07 22.65
N ALA A 763 -13.02 -4.19 21.37
CA ALA A 763 -13.84 -5.29 20.89
C ALA A 763 -13.16 -6.64 21.15
N GLY A 764 -13.92 -7.57 21.76
CA GLY A 764 -13.43 -8.89 22.14
C GLY A 764 -12.46 -8.93 23.34
N GLY A 765 -12.23 -7.79 24.02
CA GLY A 765 -11.35 -7.67 25.19
C GLY A 765 -11.96 -6.87 26.34
N GLY A 766 -11.21 -6.73 27.43
CA GLY A 766 -11.54 -5.80 28.52
C GLY A 766 -11.14 -4.35 28.17
N PRO A 767 -11.75 -3.34 28.81
CA PRO A 767 -11.33 -1.95 28.64
C PRO A 767 -9.88 -1.76 29.11
N VAL A 768 -9.17 -0.85 28.45
CA VAL A 768 -7.78 -0.48 28.76
C VAL A 768 -7.76 0.95 29.28
N THR A 769 -7.07 1.16 30.39
CA THR A 769 -6.92 2.48 31.00
C THR A 769 -5.56 3.06 30.65
N ILE A 770 -5.52 4.32 30.22
CA ILE A 770 -4.28 5.06 29.96
C ILE A 770 -4.24 6.33 30.82
N THR A 771 -3.04 6.78 31.16
CA THR A 771 -2.81 8.07 31.85
C THR A 771 -2.11 9.01 30.88
N VAL A 772 -2.71 10.17 30.65
CA VAL A 772 -2.16 11.20 29.77
C VAL A 772 -1.72 12.38 30.63
N ARG A 773 -0.44 12.75 30.51
CA ARG A 773 0.15 13.90 31.21
C ARG A 773 0.28 15.08 30.26
N THR A 774 0.03 16.28 30.78
CA THR A 774 0.01 17.52 30.00
C THR A 774 0.77 18.61 30.76
N GLY A 775 1.74 19.22 30.08
CA GLY A 775 2.51 20.38 30.58
C GLY A 775 2.05 21.69 29.94
N ARG A 776 2.82 22.77 30.18
CA ARG A 776 2.51 24.10 29.60
C ARG A 776 2.52 24.11 28.07
N ASN A 777 3.36 23.28 27.46
CA ASN A 777 3.53 23.20 26.01
C ASN A 777 2.57 22.21 25.34
N GLY A 778 1.74 21.48 26.11
CA GLY A 778 0.76 20.52 25.57
C GLY A 778 0.91 19.11 26.12
N PRO A 779 0.19 18.12 25.54
CA PRO A 779 0.29 16.73 25.97
C PRO A 779 1.66 16.15 25.65
N LEU A 780 2.14 15.27 26.53
CA LEU A 780 3.37 14.52 26.29
C LEU A 780 3.10 13.38 25.29
N LEU A 781 3.57 13.50 24.05
CA LEU A 781 3.44 12.45 23.03
C LEU A 781 4.17 11.16 23.45
N SER A 782 5.26 11.29 24.21
CA SER A 782 5.97 10.15 24.78
C SER A 782 5.12 9.29 25.72
N ASP A 783 3.95 9.76 26.17
CA ASP A 783 3.03 8.96 27.00
C ASP A 783 2.08 8.07 26.20
N ALA A 784 2.11 8.13 24.86
CA ALA A 784 1.27 7.29 24.02
C ALA A 784 1.60 5.78 24.13
N SER A 785 2.78 5.40 24.64
CA SER A 785 3.07 4.03 25.08
C SER A 785 4.18 4.00 26.14
N ALA A 786 4.35 2.86 26.81
CA ALA A 786 5.42 2.70 27.79
C ALA A 786 6.80 2.70 27.12
N GLU A 787 6.87 2.12 25.93
CA GLU A 787 8.06 2.04 25.09
C GLU A 787 8.54 3.43 24.65
N LEU A 788 7.61 4.31 24.24
CA LEU A 788 7.90 5.71 23.87
C LEU A 788 8.43 6.52 25.06
N ARG A 789 7.88 6.26 26.26
CA ARG A 789 8.30 6.93 27.50
C ARG A 789 9.70 6.50 27.92
N ASP A 790 9.96 5.19 27.89
CA ASP A 790 11.24 4.62 28.30
C ASP A 790 12.38 5.00 27.34
N ALA A 791 12.08 5.11 26.03
CA ALA A 791 13.03 5.55 25.02
C ALA A 791 13.58 6.96 25.27
N GLY A 792 12.79 7.85 25.89
CA GLY A 792 13.19 9.25 26.16
C GLY A 792 14.09 9.45 27.37
N GLY A 793 14.19 8.47 28.28
CA GLY A 793 14.96 8.60 29.52
C GLY A 793 14.48 9.76 30.40
N ARG A 794 15.33 10.80 30.59
CA ARG A 794 14.96 12.02 31.34
C ARG A 794 14.19 13.05 30.51
N TYR A 795 14.03 12.81 29.22
CA TYR A 795 13.38 13.72 28.27
C TYR A 795 12.07 13.11 27.78
N ALA A 796 11.04 13.94 27.62
CA ALA A 796 9.78 13.60 26.97
C ALA A 796 9.50 14.61 25.84
N VAL A 797 8.75 14.20 24.82
CA VAL A 797 8.34 15.08 23.72
C VAL A 797 6.93 15.58 24.00
N ALA A 798 6.74 16.89 24.05
CA ALA A 798 5.44 17.55 24.10
C ALA A 798 5.08 18.16 22.74
N LEU A 799 3.80 18.17 22.41
CA LEU A 799 3.29 18.82 21.20
C LEU A 799 2.53 20.10 21.54
N ARG A 800 3.06 21.25 21.11
CA ARG A 800 2.29 22.49 21.06
C ARG A 800 1.67 22.64 19.69
N TRP A 801 0.34 22.68 19.64
CA TRP A 801 -0.38 22.79 18.37
C TRP A 801 -1.65 23.63 18.54
N THR A 802 -1.89 24.58 17.64
CA THR A 802 -3.04 25.49 17.69
C THR A 802 -4.38 24.77 17.64
N ALA A 803 -4.48 23.59 17.01
CA ALA A 803 -5.73 22.82 16.99
C ALA A 803 -6.11 22.22 18.35
N LEU A 804 -5.17 22.12 19.29
CA LEU A 804 -5.44 21.66 20.66
C LEU A 804 -5.99 22.78 21.57
N ASP A 805 -5.88 24.03 21.13
CA ASP A 805 -6.58 25.16 21.74
C ASP A 805 -8.02 25.19 21.19
N PRO A 806 -9.05 25.25 22.06
CA PRO A 806 -10.44 25.39 21.61
C PRO A 806 -10.62 26.66 20.76
N GLY A 807 -11.31 26.53 19.63
CA GLY A 807 -11.53 27.62 18.69
C GLY A 807 -12.95 27.70 18.12
N ARG A 808 -13.14 28.62 17.18
CA ARG A 808 -14.46 28.97 16.61
C ARG A 808 -14.60 28.72 15.11
N THR A 809 -13.75 27.88 14.50
CA THR A 809 -13.76 27.61 13.05
C THR A 809 -15.15 27.25 12.50
N ILE A 810 -15.99 26.53 13.25
CA ILE A 810 -17.35 26.19 12.77
C ILE A 810 -18.24 27.43 12.59
N ASP A 811 -18.08 28.46 13.42
CA ASP A 811 -18.79 29.74 13.24
C ASP A 811 -18.34 30.41 11.93
N ALA A 812 -17.06 30.28 11.57
CA ALA A 812 -16.50 30.79 10.32
C ALA A 812 -17.15 30.12 9.10
N LEU A 813 -17.37 28.81 9.15
CA LEU A 813 -18.01 28.07 8.05
C LEU A 813 -19.43 28.59 7.77
N PHE A 814 -20.26 28.71 8.80
CA PHE A 814 -21.62 29.24 8.63
C PHE A 814 -21.64 30.72 8.25
N ALA A 815 -20.70 31.52 8.77
CA ALA A 815 -20.55 32.91 8.37
C ALA A 815 -20.15 33.04 6.89
N LEU A 816 -19.24 32.18 6.41
CA LEU A 816 -18.79 32.14 5.02
C LEU A 816 -19.93 31.76 4.07
N ASN A 817 -20.72 30.76 4.43
CA ASN A 817 -21.91 30.34 3.67
C ASN A 817 -22.92 31.50 3.48
N ARG A 818 -23.01 32.42 4.44
CA ARG A 818 -23.90 33.59 4.37
C ARG A 818 -23.26 34.86 3.83
N ALA A 819 -21.95 34.87 3.59
CA ALA A 819 -21.25 36.06 3.14
C ALA A 819 -21.74 36.48 1.75
N ARG A 820 -21.91 37.79 1.54
CA ARG A 820 -22.48 38.36 0.30
C ARG A 820 -21.49 39.21 -0.49
N ASP A 821 -20.40 39.60 0.15
CA ASP A 821 -19.40 40.51 -0.38
C ASP A 821 -18.04 40.26 0.31
N TRP A 822 -17.03 41.03 -0.10
CA TRP A 822 -15.68 40.91 0.44
C TRP A 822 -15.60 41.20 1.95
N ALA A 823 -16.42 42.11 2.45
CA ALA A 823 -16.44 42.45 3.87
C ALA A 823 -16.99 41.30 4.72
N GLY A 824 -18.12 40.71 4.29
CA GLY A 824 -18.69 39.51 4.91
C GLY A 824 -17.73 38.32 4.81
N PHE A 825 -17.05 38.16 3.67
CA PHE A 825 -16.03 37.13 3.48
C PHE A 825 -14.85 37.29 4.46
N ARG A 826 -14.28 38.49 4.59
CA ARG A 826 -13.20 38.75 5.56
C ARG A 826 -13.66 38.58 7.01
N ALA A 827 -14.90 38.99 7.33
CA ALA A 827 -15.46 38.79 8.66
C ALA A 827 -15.61 37.29 9.00
N ALA A 828 -16.02 36.46 8.04
CA ALA A 828 -16.01 35.01 8.20
C ALA A 828 -14.59 34.46 8.34
N ALA A 829 -13.65 34.90 7.49
CA ALA A 829 -12.25 34.47 7.54
C ALA A 829 -11.56 34.81 8.88
N ALA A 830 -11.93 35.90 9.54
CA ALA A 830 -11.42 36.26 10.87
C ALA A 830 -11.78 35.25 11.97
N LEU A 831 -12.84 34.47 11.78
CA LEU A 831 -13.25 33.38 12.69
C LEU A 831 -12.59 32.04 12.32
N PHE A 832 -11.92 31.96 11.18
CA PHE A 832 -11.35 30.73 10.63
C PHE A 832 -9.96 30.46 11.25
N GLU A 833 -9.97 29.99 12.49
CA GLU A 833 -8.75 29.89 13.31
C GLU A 833 -7.85 28.70 12.92
N VAL A 834 -8.44 27.54 12.62
CA VAL A 834 -7.75 26.27 12.34
C VAL A 834 -8.59 25.36 11.43
N PRO A 835 -8.01 24.67 10.43
CA PRO A 835 -6.65 24.84 9.93
C PRO A 835 -6.49 26.15 9.16
N ALA A 836 -5.32 26.75 9.23
CA ALA A 836 -5.02 27.94 8.44
C ALA A 836 -4.89 27.54 6.96
N GLN A 837 -5.64 28.22 6.07
CA GLN A 837 -5.79 27.89 4.65
C GLN A 837 -5.68 29.16 3.79
N ASN A 838 -5.19 29.07 2.57
CA ASN A 838 -5.37 30.12 1.59
C ASN A 838 -6.84 30.19 1.16
N LEU A 839 -7.51 31.31 1.43
CA LEU A 839 -8.91 31.54 1.04
C LEU A 839 -8.97 32.39 -0.23
N VAL A 840 -9.56 31.85 -1.30
CA VAL A 840 -9.77 32.57 -2.58
C VAL A 840 -11.23 32.99 -2.70
N TYR A 841 -11.46 34.17 -3.26
CA TYR A 841 -12.77 34.83 -3.33
C TYR A 841 -13.08 35.35 -4.73
N ALA A 842 -14.35 35.23 -5.12
CA ALA A 842 -14.93 35.90 -6.28
C ALA A 842 -16.38 36.33 -5.98
N ASP A 843 -16.86 37.41 -6.60
CA ASP A 843 -18.27 37.81 -6.49
C ASP A 843 -18.94 38.22 -7.80
N VAL A 844 -20.27 38.29 -7.74
CA VAL A 844 -21.11 38.74 -8.87
C VAL A 844 -20.91 40.23 -9.20
N ALA A 845 -20.33 41.05 -8.30
CA ALA A 845 -20.00 42.45 -8.59
C ALA A 845 -18.76 42.57 -9.48
N GLY A 846 -17.94 41.52 -9.57
CA GLY A 846 -16.74 41.46 -10.41
C GLY A 846 -15.44 41.50 -9.62
N ASN A 847 -15.50 41.43 -8.28
CA ASN A 847 -14.32 41.43 -7.44
C ASN A 847 -13.69 40.05 -7.36
N ILE A 848 -12.37 40.03 -7.22
CA ILE A 848 -11.57 38.83 -6.95
C ILE A 848 -10.66 39.12 -5.76
N GLY A 849 -10.49 38.15 -4.86
CA GLY A 849 -9.76 38.38 -3.63
C GLY A 849 -9.06 37.14 -3.07
N TYR A 850 -8.17 37.39 -2.12
CA TYR A 850 -7.43 36.38 -1.37
C TYR A 850 -7.22 36.83 0.07
N GLN A 851 -7.36 35.90 1.01
CA GLN A 851 -7.09 36.09 2.44
C GLN A 851 -6.35 34.86 3.00
N ALA A 852 -5.29 35.07 3.76
CA ALA A 852 -4.77 34.06 4.70
C ALA A 852 -5.42 34.27 6.07
N PRO A 853 -6.22 33.34 6.61
CA PRO A 853 -6.67 33.35 7.99
C PRO A 853 -5.89 32.33 8.84
N GLY A 854 -6.17 32.38 10.15
CA GLY A 854 -5.73 31.37 11.10
C GLY A 854 -4.87 31.89 12.23
N ARG A 855 -4.75 31.10 13.30
CA ARG A 855 -3.91 31.40 14.45
C ARG A 855 -2.48 30.94 14.17
N ILE A 856 -1.63 31.85 13.74
CA ILE A 856 -0.20 31.58 13.47
C ILE A 856 0.64 32.18 14.60
N PRO A 857 1.46 31.38 15.31
CA PRO A 857 2.17 31.83 16.51
C PRO A 857 3.31 32.80 16.19
N VAL A 858 3.45 33.82 17.02
CA VAL A 858 4.67 34.63 17.11
C VAL A 858 5.57 34.01 18.17
N ARG A 859 6.67 33.40 17.72
CA ARG A 859 7.62 32.67 18.56
C ARG A 859 8.56 33.61 19.32
N GLY A 860 9.11 33.11 20.42
CA GLY A 860 10.18 33.78 21.14
C GLY A 860 11.53 33.57 20.47
N GLU A 861 12.35 32.70 21.05
CA GLU A 861 13.56 32.16 20.41
C GLU A 861 13.21 30.99 19.49
N GLY A 862 13.98 30.82 18.42
CA GLY A 862 13.76 29.79 17.40
C GLY A 862 12.75 30.18 16.32
N ASP A 863 12.62 29.30 15.32
CA ASP A 863 11.83 29.52 14.10
C ASP A 863 11.02 28.28 13.68
N GLY A 864 10.81 27.33 14.61
CA GLY A 864 9.98 26.13 14.40
C GLY A 864 10.62 25.04 13.54
N ARG A 865 11.85 25.23 13.03
CA ARG A 865 12.54 24.21 12.21
C ARG A 865 13.14 23.05 13.02
N TRP A 866 13.26 23.22 14.34
CA TRP A 866 13.92 22.29 15.25
C TRP A 866 13.19 22.22 16.59
N PRO A 867 13.20 21.04 17.26
CA PRO A 867 12.55 20.90 18.55
C PRO A 867 13.13 21.87 19.59
N ALA A 868 12.23 22.57 20.27
CA ALA A 868 12.57 23.59 21.25
C ALA A 868 12.81 22.99 22.65
N PRO A 869 13.75 23.52 23.46
CA PRO A 869 13.91 23.09 24.84
C PRO A 869 12.72 23.55 25.71
N GLY A 870 11.89 22.62 26.17
CA GLY A 870 10.69 22.89 26.97
C GLY A 870 10.95 23.52 28.33
N TRP A 871 12.15 23.33 28.90
CA TRP A 871 12.52 24.00 30.15
C TRP A 871 12.91 25.47 29.99
N ASP A 872 13.12 25.97 28.76
CA ASP A 872 13.50 27.37 28.53
C ASP A 872 12.29 28.18 28.05
N THR A 873 11.85 29.15 28.86
CA THR A 873 10.70 30.02 28.55
C THR A 873 11.01 31.02 27.43
N GLY A 874 12.28 31.18 27.04
CA GLY A 874 12.66 31.99 25.89
C GLY A 874 12.03 31.52 24.58
N TYR A 875 11.75 30.21 24.45
CA TYR A 875 11.17 29.57 23.27
C TYR A 875 9.62 29.58 23.25
N ASP A 876 8.98 30.03 24.34
CA ASP A 876 7.52 30.03 24.44
C ASP A 876 6.86 30.91 23.35
N TRP A 877 5.67 30.50 22.89
CA TRP A 877 4.84 31.34 22.03
C TRP A 877 4.39 32.60 22.77
N ARG A 878 4.58 33.78 22.16
CA ARG A 878 4.28 35.08 22.77
C ARG A 878 2.85 35.55 22.48
N SER A 879 2.42 35.39 21.23
CA SER A 879 1.11 35.81 20.74
C SER A 879 0.77 35.08 19.43
N TYR A 880 -0.30 35.49 18.76
CA TYR A 880 -0.58 35.14 17.37
C TYR A 880 -0.48 36.38 16.49
N ILE A 881 -0.22 36.20 15.20
CA ILE A 881 -0.27 37.30 14.22
C ILE A 881 -1.70 37.87 14.20
N PRO A 882 -1.90 39.18 14.35
CA PRO A 882 -3.22 39.80 14.23
C PRO A 882 -3.85 39.58 12.85
N PHE A 883 -5.16 39.34 12.78
CA PHE A 883 -5.85 39.01 11.52
C PHE A 883 -5.64 40.05 10.41
N ASP A 884 -5.67 41.34 10.75
CA ASP A 884 -5.47 42.43 9.78
C ASP A 884 -4.02 42.56 9.30
N GLU A 885 -3.08 41.89 9.96
CA GLU A 885 -1.69 41.81 9.55
C GLU A 885 -1.40 40.55 8.72
N LEU A 886 -2.35 39.62 8.62
CA LEU A 886 -2.23 38.45 7.74
C LEU A 886 -2.39 38.85 6.25
N PRO A 887 -1.68 38.17 5.32
CA PRO A 887 -1.72 38.52 3.90
C PRO A 887 -3.13 38.51 3.32
N SER A 888 -3.47 39.56 2.59
CA SER A 888 -4.69 39.64 1.80
C SER A 888 -4.48 40.52 0.57
N VAL A 889 -5.27 40.29 -0.47
CA VAL A 889 -5.32 41.15 -1.66
C VAL A 889 -6.73 41.14 -2.24
N LEU A 890 -7.17 42.30 -2.71
CA LEU A 890 -8.44 42.48 -3.42
C LEU A 890 -8.15 43.17 -4.75
N ASN A 891 -8.66 42.61 -5.84
CA ASN A 891 -8.56 43.14 -7.20
C ASN A 891 -7.15 43.55 -7.63
N PRO A 892 -6.16 42.62 -7.62
CA PRO A 892 -4.81 42.94 -8.05
C PRO A 892 -4.80 43.37 -9.52
N ALA A 893 -3.90 44.30 -9.88
CA ALA A 893 -3.80 44.87 -11.23
C ALA A 893 -3.62 43.82 -12.34
N ARG A 894 -2.99 42.67 -12.04
CA ARG A 894 -2.82 41.56 -12.99
C ARG A 894 -4.15 40.94 -13.44
N GLY A 895 -5.22 41.09 -12.66
CA GLY A 895 -6.57 40.62 -12.99
C GLY A 895 -6.80 39.12 -12.77
N TYR A 896 -5.95 38.45 -11.98
CA TYR A 896 -6.15 37.08 -11.51
C TYR A 896 -5.34 36.83 -10.22
N ILE A 897 -5.68 35.79 -9.47
CA ILE A 897 -4.93 35.32 -8.29
C ILE A 897 -4.75 33.81 -8.42
N VAL A 898 -3.54 33.31 -8.14
CA VAL A 898 -3.23 31.88 -8.15
C VAL A 898 -2.71 31.48 -6.78
N THR A 899 -3.24 30.40 -6.25
CA THR A 899 -2.75 29.72 -5.05
C THR A 899 -2.57 28.24 -5.40
N ALA A 900 -1.39 27.71 -5.16
CA ALA A 900 -1.00 26.33 -5.38
C ALA A 900 0.02 25.91 -4.31
N ASN A 901 -0.22 26.34 -3.06
CA ASN A 901 0.63 26.14 -1.87
C ASN A 901 2.01 26.80 -1.92
N GLN A 902 2.28 27.64 -2.92
CA GLN A 902 3.51 28.39 -3.04
C GLN A 902 3.62 29.48 -1.96
N ALA A 903 4.82 30.07 -1.83
CA ALA A 903 5.04 31.17 -0.90
C ALA A 903 3.95 32.26 -1.02
N VAL A 904 3.34 32.61 0.11
CA VAL A 904 2.23 33.57 0.12
C VAL A 904 2.72 35.01 -0.10
N ILE A 905 3.91 35.29 0.40
CA ILE A 905 4.48 36.61 0.62
C ILE A 905 5.86 36.73 -0.06
N GLY A 906 6.21 37.96 -0.44
CA GLY A 906 7.60 38.31 -0.75
C GLY A 906 8.45 38.53 0.50
N SER A 907 9.76 38.73 0.31
CA SER A 907 10.77 38.89 1.38
C SER A 907 10.60 40.12 2.30
N GLY A 908 9.64 41.01 2.00
CA GLY A 908 9.37 42.23 2.78
C GLY A 908 8.36 42.07 3.94
N TYR A 909 7.74 40.89 4.10
CA TYR A 909 6.74 40.64 5.13
C TYR A 909 7.39 40.23 6.48
N PRO A 910 6.93 40.79 7.62
CA PRO A 910 7.63 40.66 8.89
C PRO A 910 7.51 39.35 9.64
N TYR A 911 6.39 38.66 9.47
CA TYR A 911 6.10 37.50 10.29
C TYR A 911 6.51 36.23 9.57
N LEU A 912 7.04 35.28 10.33
CA LEU A 912 7.23 33.93 9.85
C LEU A 912 5.88 33.24 9.74
N LEU A 913 5.47 32.90 8.51
CA LEU A 913 4.30 32.04 8.28
C LEU A 913 4.72 30.56 8.25
N THR A 914 5.79 30.26 7.51
CA THR A 914 6.44 28.94 7.44
C THR A 914 7.77 29.07 6.68
N HIS A 915 8.66 28.10 6.84
CA HIS A 915 9.83 27.89 5.97
C HIS A 915 9.59 26.83 4.89
N ASP A 916 8.58 25.98 5.07
CA ASP A 916 8.36 24.76 4.29
C ASP A 916 7.24 24.97 3.23
N TRP A 917 7.47 25.90 2.31
CA TRP A 917 6.56 26.18 1.18
C TRP A 917 6.66 25.10 0.10
N SER A 918 5.57 24.88 -0.66
CA SER A 918 5.73 24.28 -2.00
C SER A 918 6.54 25.24 -2.87
N TYR A 919 7.41 24.71 -3.72
CA TYR A 919 8.40 25.49 -4.44
C TYR A 919 7.84 26.26 -5.64
N GLY A 920 6.54 26.13 -5.93
CA GLY A 920 5.80 27.06 -6.79
C GLY A 920 5.76 26.71 -8.28
N TYR A 921 6.24 25.54 -8.68
CA TYR A 921 6.17 25.07 -10.08
C TYR A 921 4.74 25.00 -10.62
N ARG A 922 3.78 24.52 -9.80
CA ARG A 922 2.36 24.46 -10.17
C ARG A 922 1.77 25.85 -10.36
N SER A 923 1.98 26.74 -9.39
CA SER A 923 1.46 28.12 -9.46
C SER A 923 2.02 28.86 -10.67
N GLU A 924 3.31 28.70 -10.95
CA GLU A 924 3.92 29.38 -12.08
C GLU A 924 3.42 28.83 -13.42
N ARG A 925 3.19 27.51 -13.51
CA ARG A 925 2.54 26.93 -14.69
C ARG A 925 1.12 27.47 -14.89
N ILE A 926 0.34 27.63 -13.83
CA ILE A 926 -1.01 28.23 -13.91
C ILE A 926 -0.92 29.70 -14.35
N ASN A 927 0.03 30.49 -13.82
CA ASN A 927 0.29 31.86 -14.27
C ASN A 927 0.53 31.90 -15.78
N GLN A 928 1.43 31.04 -16.27
CA GLN A 928 1.75 30.94 -17.70
C GLN A 928 0.53 30.57 -18.54
N LEU A 929 -0.31 29.63 -18.09
CA LEU A 929 -1.52 29.23 -18.83
C LEU A 929 -2.54 30.37 -18.92
N VAL A 930 -2.74 31.13 -17.83
CA VAL A 930 -3.64 32.31 -17.82
C VAL A 930 -3.10 33.44 -18.69
N GLU A 931 -1.79 33.71 -18.64
CA GLU A 931 -1.12 34.73 -19.44
C GLU A 931 -1.09 34.36 -20.94
N ALA A 932 -0.83 33.10 -21.26
CA ALA A 932 -0.71 32.59 -22.63
C ALA A 932 -2.05 32.40 -23.35
N ALA A 933 -3.19 32.44 -22.62
CA ALA A 933 -4.51 32.27 -23.23
C ALA A 933 -4.74 33.21 -24.42
N GLY A 934 -4.22 34.45 -24.37
CA GLY A 934 -4.24 35.40 -25.50
C GLY A 934 -5.63 35.86 -25.96
N ARG A 935 -6.69 35.38 -25.30
CA ARG A 935 -8.11 35.69 -25.52
C ARG A 935 -8.87 35.64 -24.19
N MET A 936 -10.16 35.97 -24.24
CA MET A 936 -11.05 35.82 -23.09
C MET A 936 -11.19 34.33 -22.71
N VAL A 937 -10.98 34.02 -21.43
CA VAL A 937 -10.98 32.68 -20.84
C VAL A 937 -12.42 32.20 -20.63
N THR A 938 -12.68 30.93 -20.92
CA THR A 938 -13.97 30.26 -20.69
C THR A 938 -13.88 29.23 -19.56
N VAL A 939 -15.02 28.74 -19.08
CA VAL A 939 -15.09 27.61 -18.14
C VAL A 939 -14.34 26.38 -18.69
N ASP A 940 -14.47 26.09 -19.99
CA ASP A 940 -13.79 24.96 -20.64
C ASP A 940 -12.26 25.15 -20.70
N ASP A 941 -11.78 26.39 -20.83
CA ASP A 941 -10.33 26.66 -20.77
C ASP A 941 -9.79 26.33 -19.40
N VAL A 942 -10.48 26.77 -18.34
CA VAL A 942 -10.09 26.51 -16.95
C VAL A 942 -10.10 25.01 -16.67
N GLY A 943 -11.11 24.27 -17.15
CA GLY A 943 -11.16 22.80 -17.06
C GLY A 943 -9.98 22.13 -17.77
N ARG A 944 -9.56 22.63 -18.94
CA ARG A 944 -8.33 22.15 -19.62
C ARG A 944 -7.06 22.49 -18.84
N MET A 945 -6.99 23.67 -18.22
CA MET A 945 -5.85 24.06 -17.38
C MET A 945 -5.69 23.11 -16.19
N GLN A 946 -6.79 22.68 -15.54
CA GLN A 946 -6.77 21.66 -14.46
C GLN A 946 -6.21 20.30 -14.89
N MET A 947 -6.13 20.05 -16.21
CA MET A 947 -5.59 18.82 -16.80
C MET A 947 -4.21 18.98 -17.43
N ASP A 948 -3.56 20.15 -17.30
CA ASP A 948 -2.21 20.36 -17.83
C ASP A 948 -1.19 19.47 -17.11
N GLY A 949 -0.53 18.60 -17.88
CA GLY A 949 0.43 17.61 -17.40
C GLY A 949 1.88 18.00 -17.61
N TYR A 950 2.18 19.30 -17.76
CA TYR A 950 3.52 19.79 -18.07
C TYR A 950 4.48 19.60 -16.88
N ASN A 951 5.57 18.86 -17.08
CA ASN A 951 6.60 18.65 -16.08
C ASN A 951 7.65 19.78 -16.14
N ALA A 952 7.68 20.65 -15.13
CA ALA A 952 8.60 21.80 -15.10
C ALA A 952 10.07 21.41 -14.80
N LEU A 953 10.32 20.23 -14.21
CA LEU A 953 11.68 19.71 -14.04
C LEU A 953 12.28 19.23 -15.38
N ALA A 954 11.47 18.63 -16.24
CA ALA A 954 11.93 18.08 -17.52
C ALA A 954 12.73 19.08 -18.40
N PRO A 955 12.29 20.33 -18.66
CA PRO A 955 13.08 21.29 -19.43
C PRO A 955 14.42 21.66 -18.78
N MET A 956 14.56 21.49 -17.46
CA MET A 956 15.82 21.75 -16.74
C MET A 956 16.76 20.55 -16.82
N LEU A 957 16.24 19.33 -16.67
CA LEU A 957 17.04 18.10 -16.56
C LEU A 957 17.34 17.46 -17.93
N VAL A 958 16.39 17.44 -18.86
CA VAL A 958 16.53 16.78 -20.17
C VAL A 958 17.75 17.28 -20.97
N PRO A 959 18.09 18.59 -21.02
CA PRO A 959 19.31 19.04 -21.70
C PRO A 959 20.59 18.41 -21.15
N HIS A 960 20.67 18.16 -19.84
CA HIS A 960 21.81 17.49 -19.22
C HIS A 960 21.82 15.99 -19.56
N LEU A 961 20.67 15.33 -19.54
CA LEU A 961 20.52 13.92 -19.93
C LEU A 961 20.90 13.67 -21.39
N LEU A 962 20.54 14.57 -22.32
CA LEU A 962 20.86 14.43 -23.74
C LEU A 962 22.34 14.69 -24.09
N ARG A 963 23.10 15.29 -23.17
CA ARG A 963 24.53 15.61 -23.36
C ARG A 963 25.46 14.46 -22.94
N VAL A 964 25.05 13.64 -21.98
CA VAL A 964 25.89 12.55 -21.46
C VAL A 964 25.84 11.33 -22.39
N PRO A 965 26.91 10.51 -22.45
CA PRO A 965 26.89 9.26 -23.20
C PRO A 965 25.77 8.34 -22.68
N SER A 966 24.96 7.76 -23.57
CA SER A 966 23.94 6.78 -23.22
C SER A 966 24.23 5.45 -23.91
N ALA A 967 24.13 4.35 -23.16
CA ALA A 967 24.24 2.99 -23.70
C ALA A 967 22.88 2.44 -24.17
N THR A 968 21.79 3.17 -23.97
CA THR A 968 20.42 2.77 -24.31
C THR A 968 19.82 3.68 -25.41
N PRO A 969 19.11 3.11 -26.41
CA PRO A 969 18.39 3.91 -27.40
C PRO A 969 17.17 4.65 -26.82
N ALA A 970 16.71 4.30 -25.62
CA ALA A 970 15.57 4.95 -24.97
C ALA A 970 15.79 6.46 -24.73
N VAL A 971 17.04 6.92 -24.65
CA VAL A 971 17.38 8.36 -24.52
C VAL A 971 16.80 9.21 -25.65
N ASP A 972 16.60 8.63 -26.84
CA ASP A 972 16.04 9.37 -27.98
C ASP A 972 14.56 9.68 -27.79
N LEU A 973 13.84 8.99 -26.90
CA LEU A 973 12.46 9.35 -26.53
C LEU A 973 12.39 10.77 -25.96
N LEU A 974 13.44 11.23 -25.26
CA LEU A 974 13.48 12.56 -24.65
C LEU A 974 13.67 13.68 -25.69
N ARG A 975 14.06 13.36 -26.93
CA ARG A 975 14.25 14.36 -27.99
C ARG A 975 12.90 14.79 -28.55
N GLY A 976 12.60 16.09 -28.44
CA GLY A 976 11.36 16.66 -28.97
C GLY A 976 10.11 16.32 -28.14
N TRP A 977 10.27 15.71 -26.96
CA TRP A 977 9.18 15.58 -25.99
C TRP A 977 8.73 16.97 -25.54
N ASP A 978 7.42 17.19 -25.51
CA ASP A 978 6.76 18.43 -25.09
C ASP A 978 6.60 18.57 -23.56
N TYR A 979 7.21 17.64 -22.82
CA TYR A 979 7.18 17.54 -21.36
C TYR A 979 5.79 17.26 -20.77
N GLN A 980 4.82 16.87 -21.59
CA GLN A 980 3.48 16.47 -21.14
C GLN A 980 3.45 15.01 -20.68
N GLN A 981 2.59 14.72 -19.71
CA GLN A 981 2.45 13.40 -19.09
C GLN A 981 1.06 12.75 -19.28
N PRO A 982 0.58 12.57 -20.54
CA PRO A 982 -0.63 11.80 -20.77
C PRO A 982 -0.38 10.30 -20.53
N VAL A 983 -1.47 9.55 -20.35
CA VAL A 983 -1.47 8.10 -20.07
C VAL A 983 -0.61 7.31 -21.06
N ASP A 984 -0.57 7.73 -22.33
CA ASP A 984 0.07 7.03 -23.42
C ASP A 984 1.50 7.48 -23.74
N SER A 985 2.11 8.33 -22.91
CA SER A 985 3.43 8.91 -23.19
C SER A 985 4.58 7.98 -22.79
N ALA A 986 5.25 7.41 -23.79
CA ALA A 986 6.54 6.74 -23.65
C ALA A 986 7.64 7.65 -23.06
N PRO A 987 7.86 8.89 -23.55
CA PRO A 987 8.90 9.74 -22.98
C PRO A 987 8.61 10.16 -21.54
N ALA A 988 7.34 10.33 -21.14
CA ALA A 988 7.00 10.56 -19.74
C ALA A 988 7.31 9.34 -18.87
N ALA A 989 6.96 8.12 -19.32
CA ALA A 989 7.32 6.89 -18.61
C ALA A 989 8.83 6.79 -18.38
N TYR A 990 9.61 7.02 -19.44
CA TYR A 990 11.06 6.97 -19.37
C TYR A 990 11.64 8.08 -18.48
N PHE A 991 11.20 9.32 -18.63
CA PHE A 991 11.68 10.45 -17.81
C PHE A 991 11.45 10.22 -16.31
N ASN A 992 10.27 9.76 -15.90
CA ASN A 992 10.00 9.51 -14.48
C ASN A 992 10.80 8.33 -13.93
N ALA A 993 11.05 7.30 -14.74
CA ALA A 993 11.96 6.21 -14.36
C ALA A 993 13.40 6.71 -14.20
N VAL A 994 13.86 7.60 -15.09
CA VAL A 994 15.16 8.28 -14.96
C VAL A 994 15.22 9.13 -13.71
N TRP A 995 14.17 9.89 -13.41
CA TRP A 995 14.08 10.72 -12.22
C TRP A 995 14.23 9.89 -10.95
N ARG A 996 13.48 8.78 -10.86
CA ARG A 996 13.59 7.83 -9.76
C ARG A 996 14.99 7.23 -9.62
N ALA A 997 15.58 6.78 -10.72
CA ALA A 997 16.94 6.21 -10.73
C ALA A 997 17.99 7.25 -10.34
N LEU A 998 17.82 8.50 -10.77
CA LEU A 998 18.71 9.62 -10.46
C LEU A 998 18.73 9.90 -8.96
N LEU A 999 17.57 10.01 -8.32
CA LEU A 999 17.46 10.23 -6.87
C LEU A 999 18.09 9.09 -6.07
N ALA A 1000 17.85 7.83 -6.48
CA ALA A 1000 18.40 6.67 -5.80
C ALA A 1000 19.95 6.62 -5.87
N ARG A 1001 20.55 7.12 -6.95
CA ARG A 1001 22.01 7.18 -7.14
C ARG A 1001 22.67 8.40 -6.51
N THR A 1002 21.98 9.54 -6.46
CA THR A 1002 22.54 10.82 -5.99
C THR A 1002 22.50 10.94 -4.46
N PHE A 1003 21.65 10.17 -3.79
CA PHE A 1003 21.43 10.32 -2.35
C PHE A 1003 21.53 8.98 -1.61
N ASP A 1004 22.52 8.17 -1.99
CA ASP A 1004 22.79 6.87 -1.37
C ASP A 1004 23.29 6.98 0.08
N GLU A 1005 23.74 8.17 0.49
CA GLU A 1005 24.33 8.42 1.80
C GLU A 1005 23.31 8.84 2.86
N LEU A 1006 22.04 8.97 2.48
CA LEU A 1006 20.94 9.25 3.40
C LEU A 1006 20.74 8.07 4.38
N PRO A 1007 20.28 8.33 5.62
CA PRO A 1007 20.07 7.28 6.62
C PRO A 1007 19.15 6.15 6.12
N ALA A 1008 19.42 4.90 6.55
CA ALA A 1008 18.65 3.71 6.20
C ALA A 1008 17.20 3.81 6.72
N GLY A 1009 16.31 4.41 5.92
CA GLY A 1009 14.93 4.73 6.28
C GLY A 1009 14.45 6.06 5.71
N TYR A 1010 15.36 6.91 5.23
CA TYR A 1010 15.05 8.16 4.55
C TYR A 1010 15.38 8.04 3.07
N LYS A 1011 14.39 8.29 2.20
CA LYS A 1011 14.58 8.27 0.74
C LYS A 1011 13.89 9.48 0.10
N PRO A 1012 14.48 10.07 -0.94
CA PRO A 1012 13.86 11.14 -1.69
C PRO A 1012 12.51 10.71 -2.31
N ASP A 1013 11.44 11.44 -2.01
CA ASP A 1013 10.12 11.21 -2.59
C ASP A 1013 10.00 11.67 -4.07
N GLY A 1014 10.89 12.56 -4.51
CA GLY A 1014 10.91 13.10 -5.86
C GLY A 1014 9.91 14.23 -6.15
N GLY A 1015 9.28 14.80 -5.12
CA GLY A 1015 8.46 16.00 -5.17
C GLY A 1015 9.24 17.28 -5.52
N ASP A 1016 8.57 18.44 -5.45
CA ASP A 1016 9.12 19.73 -5.88
C ASP A 1016 10.34 20.19 -5.08
N ARG A 1017 10.44 19.80 -3.79
CA ARG A 1017 11.66 19.97 -2.99
C ARG A 1017 12.87 19.35 -3.68
N TRP A 1018 12.75 18.10 -4.12
CA TRP A 1018 13.86 17.41 -4.78
C TRP A 1018 14.14 17.96 -6.18
N TRP A 1019 13.13 18.54 -6.85
CA TRP A 1019 13.35 19.26 -8.10
C TRP A 1019 14.29 20.45 -7.87
N GLU A 1020 14.07 21.22 -6.79
CA GLU A 1020 14.95 22.33 -6.41
C GLU A 1020 16.33 21.87 -5.94
N VAL A 1021 16.42 20.82 -5.12
CA VAL A 1021 17.70 20.25 -4.70
C VAL A 1021 18.53 19.85 -5.92
N VAL A 1022 17.95 19.08 -6.85
CA VAL A 1022 18.68 18.64 -8.05
C VAL A 1022 18.97 19.81 -8.99
N ARG A 1023 18.06 20.80 -9.13
CA ARG A 1023 18.35 22.03 -9.89
C ARG A 1023 19.57 22.76 -9.34
N GLY A 1024 19.69 22.87 -8.01
CA GLY A 1024 20.87 23.43 -7.35
C GLY A 1024 22.14 22.61 -7.61
N LEU A 1025 22.05 21.29 -7.50
CA LEU A 1025 23.17 20.37 -7.73
C LEU A 1025 23.67 20.37 -9.18
N LEU A 1026 22.78 20.55 -10.17
CA LEU A 1026 23.14 20.69 -11.58
C LEU A 1026 24.03 21.92 -11.84
N GLY A 1027 23.92 22.96 -11.00
CA GLY A 1027 24.80 24.12 -10.99
C GLY A 1027 26.16 23.88 -10.29
N SER A 1028 26.30 22.77 -9.58
CA SER A 1028 27.49 22.38 -8.82
C SER A 1028 27.96 20.96 -9.19
N PRO A 1029 28.54 20.74 -10.39
CA PRO A 1029 28.90 19.39 -10.87
C PRO A 1029 29.97 18.68 -10.04
N SER A 1030 30.70 19.40 -9.19
CA SER A 1030 31.69 18.86 -8.26
C SER A 1030 31.14 18.60 -6.86
N SER A 1031 29.83 18.69 -6.67
CA SER A 1031 29.17 18.40 -5.39
C SER A 1031 29.46 16.96 -4.96
N PRO A 1032 29.76 16.70 -3.67
CA PRO A 1032 29.99 15.35 -3.18
C PRO A 1032 28.74 14.46 -3.25
N TRP A 1033 27.54 15.04 -3.36
CA TRP A 1033 26.29 14.29 -3.58
C TRP A 1033 26.26 13.52 -4.91
N TRP A 1034 27.17 13.78 -5.85
CA TRP A 1034 27.26 13.00 -7.09
C TRP A 1034 28.11 11.73 -6.96
N ASP A 1035 28.65 11.45 -5.78
CA ASP A 1035 29.48 10.26 -5.50
C ASP A 1035 28.62 9.13 -4.93
N ASP A 1036 28.51 8.00 -5.63
CA ASP A 1036 27.80 6.82 -5.12
C ASP A 1036 28.75 6.04 -4.21
N ARG A 1037 28.62 6.20 -2.89
CA ARG A 1037 29.49 5.54 -1.89
C ARG A 1037 29.33 4.03 -1.85
N GLY A 1038 28.34 3.49 -2.55
CA GLY A 1038 28.18 2.06 -2.81
C GLY A 1038 29.24 1.51 -3.78
N THR A 1039 29.94 2.36 -4.52
CA THR A 1039 31.01 1.97 -5.45
C THR A 1039 32.41 2.33 -4.94
N PRO A 1040 33.47 1.65 -5.43
CA PRO A 1040 34.85 1.98 -5.07
C PRO A 1040 35.43 3.17 -5.86
N ALA A 1041 34.74 3.68 -6.88
CA ALA A 1041 35.18 4.82 -7.68
C ALA A 1041 34.40 6.06 -7.27
N VAL A 1042 35.00 7.24 -7.40
CA VAL A 1042 34.24 8.49 -7.20
C VAL A 1042 33.59 8.87 -8.52
N GLU A 1043 32.26 8.80 -8.58
CA GLU A 1043 31.50 9.20 -9.76
C GLU A 1043 31.45 10.73 -9.94
N THR A 1044 31.30 11.13 -11.20
CA THR A 1044 30.97 12.51 -11.60
C THR A 1044 29.47 12.62 -11.89
N MET A 1045 28.92 13.83 -11.83
CA MET A 1045 27.53 14.11 -12.24
C MET A 1045 27.16 13.47 -13.58
N ASP A 1046 28.02 13.61 -14.60
CA ASP A 1046 27.74 13.06 -15.94
C ASP A 1046 27.69 11.52 -15.94
N GLN A 1047 28.47 10.86 -15.07
CA GLN A 1047 28.43 9.40 -14.88
C GLN A 1047 27.16 8.96 -14.16
N ILE A 1048 26.73 9.67 -13.11
CA ILE A 1048 25.48 9.38 -12.41
C ILE A 1048 24.27 9.54 -13.35
N LEU A 1049 24.23 10.62 -14.14
CA LEU A 1049 23.17 10.85 -15.14
C LEU A 1049 23.13 9.74 -16.20
N SER A 1050 24.29 9.35 -16.75
CA SER A 1050 24.41 8.26 -17.73
C SER A 1050 23.93 6.92 -17.18
N ALA A 1051 24.25 6.66 -15.91
CA ALA A 1051 23.88 5.42 -15.25
C ALA A 1051 22.39 5.39 -14.87
N ALA A 1052 21.81 6.52 -14.45
CA ALA A 1052 20.37 6.66 -14.23
C ALA A 1052 19.55 6.41 -15.52
N LEU A 1053 20.03 6.90 -16.68
CA LEU A 1053 19.43 6.60 -18.00
C LEU A 1053 19.39 5.10 -18.29
N SER A 1054 20.47 4.39 -17.95
CA SER A 1054 20.62 2.97 -18.20
C SER A 1054 19.77 2.12 -17.26
N ASP A 1055 19.73 2.48 -15.97
CA ASP A 1055 18.91 1.79 -14.96
C ASP A 1055 17.42 1.94 -15.26
N ALA A 1056 16.98 3.14 -15.63
CA ALA A 1056 15.60 3.40 -16.01
C ALA A 1056 15.18 2.57 -17.22
N ALA A 1057 16.04 2.47 -18.25
CA ALA A 1057 15.74 1.67 -19.43
C ALA A 1057 15.68 0.17 -19.08
N ALA A 1058 16.58 -0.32 -18.23
CA ALA A 1058 16.56 -1.70 -17.78
C ALA A 1058 15.28 -2.02 -16.96
N GLU A 1059 14.87 -1.11 -16.08
CA GLU A 1059 13.63 -1.24 -15.32
C GLU A 1059 12.40 -1.28 -16.23
N LEU A 1060 12.30 -0.36 -17.19
CA LEU A 1060 11.14 -0.31 -18.09
C LEU A 1060 11.12 -1.49 -19.07
N THR A 1061 12.28 -1.98 -19.53
CA THR A 1061 12.35 -3.21 -20.33
C THR A 1061 11.81 -4.41 -19.57
N ASP A 1062 12.18 -4.58 -18.29
CA ASP A 1062 11.68 -5.69 -17.46
C ASP A 1062 10.16 -5.60 -17.19
N ARG A 1063 9.65 -4.39 -16.98
CA ARG A 1063 8.23 -4.15 -16.63
C ARG A 1063 7.29 -4.09 -17.83
N LEU A 1064 7.69 -3.40 -18.89
CA LEU A 1064 6.84 -2.97 -20.01
C LEU A 1064 7.23 -3.62 -21.36
N GLY A 1065 8.40 -4.26 -21.43
CA GLY A 1065 8.88 -4.97 -22.63
C GLY A 1065 9.99 -4.25 -23.39
N ASP A 1066 10.56 -4.93 -24.39
CA ASP A 1066 11.84 -4.57 -25.01
C ASP A 1066 11.81 -3.32 -25.92
N ASP A 1067 10.63 -2.89 -26.41
CA ASP A 1067 10.51 -1.75 -27.33
C ASP A 1067 10.15 -0.46 -26.57
N PRO A 1068 11.07 0.53 -26.49
CA PRO A 1068 10.80 1.80 -25.81
C PRO A 1068 9.62 2.59 -26.39
N ALA A 1069 9.28 2.39 -27.66
CA ALA A 1069 8.14 3.07 -28.29
C ALA A 1069 6.78 2.54 -27.80
N ASP A 1070 6.73 1.34 -27.23
CA ASP A 1070 5.53 0.72 -26.70
C ASP A 1070 5.29 1.07 -25.22
N TRP A 1071 6.25 1.67 -24.53
CA TRP A 1071 6.08 2.10 -23.14
C TRP A 1071 4.98 3.16 -23.00
N ARG A 1072 4.22 3.11 -21.91
CA ARG A 1072 3.11 4.03 -21.62
C ARG A 1072 3.20 4.46 -20.17
N TRP A 1073 3.05 5.76 -19.90
CA TRP A 1073 3.09 6.28 -18.53
C TRP A 1073 2.03 5.65 -17.64
N GLY A 1074 0.80 5.48 -18.13
CA GLY A 1074 -0.30 4.91 -17.36
C GLY A 1074 -0.19 3.41 -17.08
N ASP A 1075 0.73 2.68 -17.72
CA ASP A 1075 1.01 1.29 -17.34
C ASP A 1075 1.84 1.21 -16.04
N LEU A 1076 2.53 2.29 -15.68
CA LEU A 1076 3.20 2.48 -14.39
C LEU A 1076 2.34 3.29 -13.41
N HIS A 1077 1.74 4.37 -13.91
CA HIS A 1077 1.05 5.38 -13.13
C HIS A 1077 -0.44 5.10 -13.03
N THR A 1078 -0.78 4.30 -12.02
CA THR A 1078 -2.14 3.82 -11.79
C THR A 1078 -2.66 4.23 -10.43
N ILE A 1079 -3.96 4.48 -10.36
CA ILE A 1079 -4.69 4.79 -9.13
C ILE A 1079 -5.62 3.64 -8.75
N GLU A 1080 -5.58 3.23 -7.48
CA GLU A 1080 -6.59 2.37 -6.86
C GLU A 1080 -7.38 3.17 -5.82
N LEU A 1081 -8.70 3.21 -5.94
CA LEU A 1081 -9.59 3.79 -4.93
C LEU A 1081 -9.85 2.74 -3.86
N ARG A 1082 -9.20 2.90 -2.70
CA ARG A 1082 -9.30 1.96 -1.58
C ARG A 1082 -10.32 2.43 -0.54
N ASN A 1083 -11.12 1.49 -0.05
CA ASN A 1083 -12.02 1.77 1.06
C ASN A 1083 -11.25 1.94 2.36
N GLN A 1084 -11.47 3.06 3.04
CA GLN A 1084 -10.69 3.43 4.23
C GLN A 1084 -10.80 2.36 5.32
N SER A 1085 -11.97 1.75 5.53
CA SER A 1085 -12.13 0.71 6.56
C SER A 1085 -11.70 -0.70 6.13
N PHE A 1086 -12.25 -1.23 5.04
CA PHE A 1086 -12.12 -2.64 4.66
C PHE A 1086 -11.24 -2.90 3.43
N GLY A 1087 -10.71 -1.83 2.82
CA GLY A 1087 -9.97 -1.88 1.56
C GLY A 1087 -8.58 -2.51 1.67
N GLU A 1088 -8.07 -2.70 2.88
CA GLU A 1088 -6.78 -3.35 3.18
C GLU A 1088 -6.94 -4.47 4.24
N SER A 1089 -8.13 -5.09 4.29
CA SER A 1089 -8.46 -6.12 5.29
C SER A 1089 -7.57 -7.39 5.25
N GLY A 1090 -6.76 -7.57 4.20
CA GLY A 1090 -6.00 -8.80 3.94
C GLY A 1090 -6.87 -9.96 3.45
N VAL A 1091 -8.16 -9.70 3.20
CA VAL A 1091 -9.16 -10.66 2.76
C VAL A 1091 -9.63 -10.24 1.37
N GLY A 1092 -8.97 -10.75 0.32
CA GLY A 1092 -9.22 -10.34 -1.07
C GLY A 1092 -10.70 -10.28 -1.51
N PRO A 1093 -11.59 -11.19 -1.09
CA PRO A 1093 -13.02 -11.04 -1.37
C PRO A 1093 -13.69 -9.81 -0.75
N VAL A 1094 -13.26 -9.37 0.44
CA VAL A 1094 -13.76 -8.16 1.12
C VAL A 1094 -13.24 -6.92 0.40
N GLU A 1095 -11.93 -6.87 0.11
CA GLU A 1095 -11.31 -5.77 -0.63
C GLU A 1095 -11.96 -5.59 -2.01
N TRP A 1096 -12.28 -6.68 -2.71
CA TRP A 1096 -12.98 -6.66 -4.00
C TRP A 1096 -14.39 -6.04 -3.93
N LEU A 1097 -15.10 -6.16 -2.80
CA LEU A 1097 -16.43 -5.55 -2.66
C LEU A 1097 -16.33 -4.03 -2.69
N PHE A 1098 -15.35 -3.48 -1.97
CA PHE A 1098 -15.29 -2.05 -1.64
C PHE A 1098 -14.33 -1.25 -2.52
N ASN A 1099 -13.20 -1.81 -2.96
CA ASN A 1099 -12.19 -1.09 -3.74
C ASN A 1099 -12.54 -1.00 -5.24
N ARG A 1100 -11.98 -0.01 -5.94
CA ARG A 1100 -12.07 0.14 -7.41
C ARG A 1100 -10.68 0.40 -8.00
N GLY A 1101 -10.45 -0.14 -9.19
CA GLY A 1101 -9.15 -0.06 -9.87
C GLY A 1101 -8.27 -1.30 -9.64
N PRO A 1102 -6.94 -1.20 -9.88
CA PRO A 1102 -6.21 -0.01 -10.32
C PRO A 1102 -6.57 0.42 -11.76
N GLU A 1103 -6.49 1.71 -12.05
CA GLU A 1103 -6.78 2.31 -13.37
C GLU A 1103 -5.70 3.33 -13.78
N PRO A 1104 -5.33 3.42 -15.07
CA PRO A 1104 -4.32 4.36 -15.54
C PRO A 1104 -4.81 5.81 -15.50
N VAL A 1105 -3.93 6.73 -15.13
CA VAL A 1105 -4.20 8.18 -15.10
C VAL A 1105 -3.04 8.98 -15.69
N SER A 1106 -3.36 10.16 -16.24
CA SER A 1106 -2.38 11.15 -16.66
C SER A 1106 -2.01 12.06 -15.50
N GLY A 1107 -0.86 12.71 -15.59
CA GLY A 1107 -0.40 13.68 -14.61
C GLY A 1107 0.91 13.25 -13.94
N GLY A 1108 1.19 13.77 -12.75
CA GLY A 1108 2.38 13.44 -11.97
C GLY A 1108 2.50 14.26 -10.68
N ALA A 1109 3.59 14.06 -9.96
CA ALA A 1109 3.93 14.87 -8.78
C ALA A 1109 4.30 16.31 -9.18
N SER A 1110 3.90 17.28 -8.36
CA SER A 1110 4.28 18.70 -8.48
C SER A 1110 3.90 19.41 -9.79
N ILE A 1111 2.92 18.90 -10.54
CA ILE A 1111 2.36 19.54 -11.74
C ILE A 1111 0.88 19.90 -11.56
N VAL A 1112 0.28 20.64 -12.49
CA VAL A 1112 -1.11 21.14 -12.34
C VAL A 1112 -2.11 20.00 -12.23
N ASN A 1113 -2.10 19.05 -13.17
CA ASN A 1113 -2.83 17.79 -13.04
C ASN A 1113 -2.12 16.85 -12.04
N ALA A 1114 -2.32 17.12 -10.75
CA ALA A 1114 -1.50 16.60 -9.66
C ALA A 1114 -1.86 15.17 -9.23
N THR A 1115 -1.64 14.19 -10.10
CA THR A 1115 -1.62 12.77 -9.71
C THR A 1115 -0.23 12.43 -9.14
N GLY A 1116 -0.01 12.74 -7.86
CA GLY A 1116 1.24 12.53 -7.14
C GLY A 1116 1.62 11.05 -7.00
N TRP A 1117 2.91 10.78 -6.86
CA TRP A 1117 3.50 9.46 -6.65
C TRP A 1117 4.87 9.61 -5.97
N ASP A 1118 5.25 8.59 -5.20
CA ASP A 1118 6.50 8.57 -4.42
C ASP A 1118 7.59 7.79 -5.18
N ALA A 1119 8.64 8.49 -5.61
CA ALA A 1119 9.76 7.88 -6.33
C ALA A 1119 10.45 6.74 -5.54
N ALA A 1120 10.47 6.83 -4.20
CA ALA A 1120 11.04 5.81 -3.34
C ALA A 1120 10.14 4.57 -3.19
N ALA A 1121 8.81 4.76 -3.20
CA ALA A 1121 7.83 3.67 -3.02
C ALA A 1121 7.46 2.97 -4.34
N GLY A 1122 7.32 3.72 -5.44
CA GLY A 1122 6.94 3.23 -6.76
C GLY A 1122 5.98 4.17 -7.49
N TYR A 1123 5.60 3.82 -8.72
CA TYR A 1123 4.81 4.69 -9.61
C TYR A 1123 3.31 4.80 -9.29
N GLU A 1124 2.84 4.12 -8.23
CA GLU A 1124 1.43 4.16 -7.83
C GLU A 1124 1.04 5.56 -7.35
N VAL A 1125 -0.15 5.99 -7.73
CA VAL A 1125 -0.68 7.30 -7.36
C VAL A 1125 -1.08 7.31 -5.89
N ASP A 1126 -0.54 8.25 -5.12
CA ASP A 1126 -0.79 8.39 -3.67
C ASP A 1126 -1.42 9.75 -3.27
N ALA A 1127 -1.45 10.72 -4.20
CA ALA A 1127 -2.16 11.99 -4.06
C ALA A 1127 -2.88 12.36 -5.37
N VAL A 1128 -4.09 12.92 -5.29
CA VAL A 1128 -4.90 13.30 -6.46
C VAL A 1128 -5.76 14.53 -6.22
N PRO A 1129 -6.16 15.28 -7.26
CA PRO A 1129 -7.27 16.23 -7.18
C PRO A 1129 -8.54 15.50 -6.70
N SER A 1130 -8.86 15.62 -5.42
CA SER A 1130 -9.98 14.91 -4.77
C SER A 1130 -11.35 15.36 -5.28
N MET A 1131 -11.41 16.59 -5.78
CA MET A 1131 -12.48 17.15 -6.59
C MET A 1131 -11.90 18.19 -7.56
N ARG A 1132 -12.70 18.62 -8.54
CA ARG A 1132 -12.43 19.79 -9.37
C ARG A 1132 -13.69 20.64 -9.47
N MET A 1133 -13.54 21.95 -9.40
CA MET A 1133 -14.62 22.93 -9.48
C MET A 1133 -14.21 24.10 -10.37
N VAL A 1134 -15.15 24.60 -11.17
CA VAL A 1134 -15.07 25.87 -11.90
C VAL A 1134 -16.42 26.59 -11.78
N VAL A 1135 -16.45 27.72 -11.06
CA VAL A 1135 -17.64 28.55 -10.87
C VAL A 1135 -17.59 29.74 -11.81
N ASP A 1136 -18.67 29.96 -12.57
CA ASP A 1136 -18.85 31.16 -13.40
C ASP A 1136 -19.83 32.13 -12.73
N LEU A 1137 -19.32 33.24 -12.21
CA LEU A 1137 -20.13 34.25 -11.51
C LEU A 1137 -21.04 35.04 -12.47
N GLY A 1138 -20.89 34.86 -13.79
CA GLY A 1138 -21.80 35.39 -14.80
C GLY A 1138 -22.96 34.45 -15.13
N ASP A 1139 -22.82 33.16 -14.85
CA ASP A 1139 -23.83 32.12 -15.08
C ASP A 1139 -23.61 30.95 -14.11
N LEU A 1140 -24.22 31.03 -12.93
CA LEU A 1140 -24.06 29.99 -11.90
C LEU A 1140 -24.55 28.62 -12.39
N ASP A 1141 -25.59 28.55 -13.25
CA ASP A 1141 -26.09 27.28 -13.83
C ASP A 1141 -25.13 26.72 -14.91
N GLY A 1142 -24.26 27.58 -15.43
CA GLY A 1142 -23.12 27.29 -16.30
C GLY A 1142 -21.87 26.79 -15.59
N SER A 1143 -21.86 26.76 -14.25
CA SER A 1143 -20.74 26.24 -13.45
C SER A 1143 -20.54 24.73 -13.63
N ARG A 1144 -19.35 24.24 -13.29
CA ARG A 1144 -18.94 22.84 -13.51
C ARG A 1144 -18.16 22.28 -12.32
N TRP A 1145 -18.32 20.98 -12.07
CA TRP A 1145 -17.65 20.27 -10.98
C TRP A 1145 -17.52 18.77 -11.23
N VAL A 1146 -16.65 18.08 -10.50
CA VAL A 1146 -16.59 16.61 -10.46
C VAL A 1146 -15.84 16.19 -9.19
N GLN A 1147 -16.18 15.03 -8.61
CA GLN A 1147 -15.39 14.43 -7.54
C GLN A 1147 -14.77 13.09 -7.93
N LEU A 1148 -13.76 12.67 -7.15
CA LEU A 1148 -12.96 11.48 -7.45
C LEU A 1148 -13.77 10.18 -7.60
N SER A 1149 -14.77 9.94 -6.75
CA SER A 1149 -15.56 8.69 -6.78
C SER A 1149 -16.99 8.86 -7.33
N GLY A 1150 -17.92 9.22 -6.46
CA GLY A 1150 -19.37 9.23 -6.67
C GLY A 1150 -20.05 9.63 -5.35
N ASN A 1151 -21.30 10.08 -5.39
CA ASN A 1151 -21.90 10.75 -4.23
C ASN A 1151 -22.31 9.81 -3.08
N SER A 1152 -22.40 8.50 -3.32
CA SER A 1152 -22.87 7.51 -2.34
C SER A 1152 -21.72 6.72 -1.71
N GLY A 1153 -21.84 6.41 -0.41
CA GLY A 1153 -20.91 5.52 0.31
C GLY A 1153 -21.28 4.04 0.21
N HIS A 1154 -22.46 3.71 -0.32
CA HIS A 1154 -22.94 2.33 -0.38
C HIS A 1154 -22.26 1.54 -1.51
N ALA A 1155 -21.54 0.49 -1.14
CA ALA A 1155 -20.95 -0.42 -2.12
C ALA A 1155 -22.03 -0.94 -3.10
N PHE A 1156 -21.72 -0.87 -4.40
CA PHE A 1156 -22.61 -1.23 -5.52
C PHE A 1156 -23.80 -0.29 -5.79
N SER A 1157 -23.93 0.82 -5.05
CA SER A 1157 -24.79 1.91 -5.48
C SER A 1157 -24.35 2.38 -6.88
N PRO A 1158 -25.29 2.76 -7.78
CA PRO A 1158 -24.92 3.37 -9.06
C PRO A 1158 -24.05 4.61 -8.86
N HIS A 1159 -24.22 5.33 -7.75
CA HIS A 1159 -23.49 6.56 -7.42
C HIS A 1159 -22.26 6.32 -6.52
N TYR A 1160 -21.75 5.09 -6.44
CA TYR A 1160 -20.55 4.80 -5.65
C TYR A 1160 -19.28 5.31 -6.37
N ALA A 1161 -19.19 5.11 -7.69
CA ALA A 1161 -17.99 5.36 -8.50
C ALA A 1161 -18.27 5.96 -9.89
N ASP A 1162 -19.48 6.50 -10.12
CA ASP A 1162 -19.95 6.97 -11.44
C ASP A 1162 -19.26 8.24 -11.94
N GLN A 1163 -18.61 9.01 -11.06
CA GLN A 1163 -17.83 10.19 -11.43
C GLN A 1163 -16.35 9.89 -11.68
N PHE A 1164 -15.83 8.74 -11.25
CA PHE A 1164 -14.42 8.40 -11.42
C PHE A 1164 -14.00 8.36 -12.90
N GLY A 1165 -14.86 7.87 -13.79
CA GLY A 1165 -14.62 7.87 -15.23
C GLY A 1165 -14.47 9.28 -15.81
N PRO A 1166 -15.48 10.16 -15.67
CA PRO A 1166 -15.38 11.57 -16.03
C PRO A 1166 -14.17 12.28 -15.41
N TRP A 1167 -13.94 12.10 -14.10
CA TRP A 1167 -12.81 12.68 -13.37
C TRP A 1167 -11.46 12.30 -14.00
N ARG A 1168 -11.26 11.04 -14.37
CA ARG A 1168 -10.02 10.55 -15.02
C ARG A 1168 -9.78 11.19 -16.38
N ARG A 1169 -10.84 11.51 -17.12
CA ARG A 1169 -10.77 12.13 -18.45
C ARG A 1169 -10.76 13.66 -18.40
N GLY A 1170 -10.83 14.25 -17.21
CA GLY A 1170 -10.97 15.70 -17.06
C GLY A 1170 -12.33 16.25 -17.48
N GLU A 1171 -13.36 15.40 -17.54
CA GLU A 1171 -14.73 15.81 -17.86
C GLU A 1171 -15.40 16.35 -16.59
N LEU A 1172 -15.69 17.65 -16.58
CA LEU A 1172 -16.46 18.28 -15.53
C LEU A 1172 -17.97 18.15 -15.80
N LEU A 1173 -18.75 17.90 -14.75
CA LEU A 1173 -20.20 17.74 -14.78
C LEU A 1173 -20.89 19.09 -14.50
N PRO A 1174 -22.15 19.29 -14.93
CA PRO A 1174 -22.90 20.49 -14.60
C PRO A 1174 -23.09 20.67 -13.08
N MET A 1175 -22.78 21.86 -12.58
CA MET A 1175 -23.08 22.31 -11.22
C MET A 1175 -24.33 23.19 -11.28
N ARG A 1176 -25.50 22.55 -11.30
CA ARG A 1176 -26.78 23.25 -11.51
C ARG A 1176 -27.14 24.17 -10.36
N TRP A 1177 -27.80 25.27 -10.71
CA TRP A 1177 -28.21 26.31 -9.78
C TRP A 1177 -29.66 26.76 -10.01
N ASP A 1178 -30.10 26.89 -11.27
CA ASP A 1178 -31.44 27.39 -11.55
C ASP A 1178 -32.50 26.37 -11.07
N PRO A 1179 -33.47 26.78 -10.22
CA PRO A 1179 -34.46 25.85 -9.68
C PRO A 1179 -35.35 25.17 -10.73
N GLN A 1180 -35.55 25.77 -11.90
CA GLN A 1180 -36.32 25.15 -12.98
C GLN A 1180 -35.48 24.10 -13.73
N THR A 1181 -34.19 24.38 -13.97
CA THR A 1181 -33.24 23.41 -14.51
C THR A 1181 -33.07 22.23 -13.56
N ILE A 1182 -32.87 22.47 -12.27
CA ILE A 1182 -32.77 21.42 -11.25
C ILE A 1182 -34.00 20.51 -11.28
N ARG A 1183 -35.21 21.08 -11.24
CA ARG A 1183 -36.45 20.29 -11.29
C ARG A 1183 -36.64 19.51 -12.59
N ARG A 1184 -36.19 20.07 -13.72
CA ARG A 1184 -36.29 19.44 -15.04
C ARG A 1184 -35.31 18.28 -15.21
N GLU A 1185 -34.11 18.41 -14.67
CA GLU A 1185 -33.04 17.40 -14.75
C GLU A 1185 -33.07 16.39 -13.60
N ALA A 1186 -33.93 16.60 -12.60
CA ALA A 1186 -34.11 15.69 -11.48
C ALA A 1186 -34.53 14.28 -11.95
N THR A 1187 -33.75 13.27 -11.59
CA THR A 1187 -34.07 11.86 -11.82
C THR A 1187 -34.74 11.21 -10.61
N GLY A 1188 -34.66 11.84 -9.43
CA GLY A 1188 -35.38 11.43 -8.23
C GLY A 1188 -35.87 12.62 -7.40
N THR A 1189 -37.03 12.48 -6.74
CA THR A 1189 -37.58 13.50 -5.83
C THR A 1189 -38.12 12.88 -4.53
N LEU A 1190 -37.47 13.21 -3.42
CA LEU A 1190 -37.87 12.82 -2.07
C LEU A 1190 -38.49 14.01 -1.33
N VAL A 1191 -39.66 13.81 -0.75
CA VAL A 1191 -40.36 14.81 0.07
C VAL A 1191 -40.33 14.39 1.53
N LEU A 1192 -39.74 15.21 2.38
CA LEU A 1192 -39.66 15.02 3.83
C LEU A 1192 -40.74 15.85 4.51
N LYS A 1193 -41.69 15.17 5.17
CA LYS A 1193 -42.87 15.79 5.80
C LYS A 1193 -42.76 15.80 7.32
N PRO A 1194 -43.32 16.81 8.01
CA PRO A 1194 -43.50 16.73 9.45
C PRO A 1194 -44.47 15.59 9.83
N PRO A 1195 -44.37 15.03 11.05
CA PRO A 1195 -45.34 14.06 11.54
C PRO A 1195 -46.75 14.63 11.48
N ARG A 1196 -47.73 13.83 11.04
CA ARG A 1196 -49.15 14.22 11.12
C ARG A 1196 -49.53 14.32 12.61
N THR A 1197 -49.93 15.50 13.04
CA THR A 1197 -50.44 15.80 14.39
C THR A 1197 -51.76 15.09 14.65
#